data_AF-A0A316QJ81-F1
#
_entry.id   AF-A0A316QJ81-F1
#
_cell.length_a   1.000
_cell.length_b   1.000
_cell.length_c   1.000
_cell.angle_alpha   90.00
_cell.angle_beta   90.00
_cell.angle_gamma   90.00
#
_symmetry.space_group_name_H-M   'P 1'
#
loop_
_entity.id
_entity.type
_entity.pdbx_description
1 polymer ?
#
loop_
_entity_poly.entity_id
_entity_poly.type
_entity_poly.pdbx_seq_one_letter_code
_entity_poly.pdbx_strand_id
1 'polypeptide(L)'
;MKKGGYFSLIAACVLSGTFMLSGCTGDSNPSASGTVDYNAIDNQSTFVPKSYDYTFMWYPENLHTPSANTINVQTGKYGFSMDRETGSFVTLGSFATPYTREEAKNQDNDVIESLPKMLDMKYLLSADDYTTEVVTSEREYFEGEPFQSNAGGAFRVIDSGTYIQRADIYSLQYEKYIDFKARMEFSAISEYLVLTYELYNGKEAKEAEASVMMQFEEQYNIAEFSYDNRVLTLKNSDGAGYAFIFDNAEGKIEYKDGKVYVSKSVLNEKAEWGGFSFVIIPMSNVGNELIDEYFASKQVEIELDHFAPRKSTKPEIAYNEQNLAWEMNTPSSAGNMNFSIEGNMNAYERSRVTIHNPTEHDVLVLANFYKPYEYPYTTYSNSGMSPMIRDAETLEPVGIPVQLSRNRHNYPVIGVWSANWSHAYAYIRIPAGESVDYEYTTAYAKWGDSYTSSFSQLCLVGWGSNQWWISSSIGSFGEMFCFDPDPTQHGRSIICDSHGLLIGTEGSGYGNYEWSNGDGGSDFLVYYEKGKGGISYYNRNFINALKIDYINYSPNISRITFTGYSSDRKIKAELGLTQTRVDDIGKMLFDFKYTFLENVEYDRLAFFQLGADNYNDSGMTKLAYGNGDGVILETDMPKDDKSGYVGYHKTMEQQVEIPGDSVWVSMHGYELLPGRTGAWPNKAMVIREYSANINGKSYTQPTLSFFQSNNSTPSIVTEIAPPKDCDGFISKGSVVEGTVEYMMLPQHKEDYYGPSEIIRNMDASYFDSWEIVREYAVRGQIGVEVQQGELLSNYPVAVKSTGVNGDVAAEFTITNGMGYVPVAVTNLEGYKNWRLFIVNEDGSETMIDQSVSGNDYWQCNYDAYTGTYSMSFNVPHNGDSHQYRLKRIG
;
A
#
# COMPACT_ATOMS: atom_id res chain seq x y z
N MET A 1 12.92 63.39 -24.18
CA MET A 1 12.98 64.82 -23.79
C MET A 1 12.18 65.00 -22.51
N LYS A 2 12.83 65.55 -21.46
CA LYS A 2 12.33 66.28 -20.25
C LYS A 2 10.99 65.83 -19.61
N LYS A 3 10.97 65.25 -18.41
CA LYS A 3 11.11 65.82 -17.02
C LYS A 3 9.79 66.36 -16.40
N GLY A 4 9.41 65.75 -15.26
CA GLY A 4 8.75 66.36 -14.08
C GLY A 4 7.22 66.59 -14.16
N GLY A 5 6.41 66.49 -13.11
CA GLY A 5 6.62 66.24 -11.69
C GLY A 5 5.36 66.63 -10.87
N TYR A 6 5.10 65.85 -9.81
CA TYR A 6 4.47 66.16 -8.51
C TYR A 6 3.06 66.77 -8.33
N PHE A 7 2.18 65.93 -7.73
CA PHE A 7 1.34 66.10 -6.52
C PHE A 7 0.34 67.26 -6.34
N SER A 8 -0.92 66.90 -6.03
CA SER A 8 -1.61 67.30 -4.77
C SER A 8 -2.95 66.56 -4.55
N LEU A 9 -3.13 66.04 -3.32
CA LEU A 9 -4.35 65.46 -2.73
C LEU A 9 -5.48 66.50 -2.54
N ILE A 10 -6.75 66.06 -2.52
CA ILE A 10 -7.74 66.28 -1.44
C ILE A 10 -8.96 65.36 -1.63
N ALA A 11 -9.49 64.89 -0.51
CA ALA A 11 -10.42 63.77 -0.29
C ALA A 11 -11.93 64.11 -0.32
N ALA A 12 -12.76 63.08 -0.51
CA ALA A 12 -14.07 62.81 0.14
C ALA A 12 -14.71 61.55 -0.52
N CYS A 13 -14.64 60.35 0.08
CA CYS A 13 -15.59 59.76 1.04
C CYS A 13 -16.93 59.25 0.44
N VAL A 14 -17.06 57.91 0.33
CA VAL A 14 -18.11 57.04 0.93
C VAL A 14 -18.72 55.95 0.00
N LEU A 15 -18.49 54.68 0.42
CA LEU A 15 -19.25 53.42 0.27
C LEU A 15 -19.45 52.73 -1.10
N SER A 16 -18.73 51.62 -1.29
CA SER A 16 -19.32 50.26 -1.41
C SER A 16 -18.21 49.20 -1.43
N GLY A 17 -18.29 48.23 -0.51
CA GLY A 17 -17.27 47.22 -0.26
C GLY A 17 -17.00 46.30 -1.45
N THR A 18 -15.72 46.12 -1.76
CA THR A 18 -15.22 45.14 -2.70
C THR A 18 -14.28 44.22 -1.94
N PHE A 19 -14.58 42.92 -1.98
CA PHE A 19 -13.70 41.84 -1.56
C PHE A 19 -12.35 42.00 -2.27
N MET A 20 -11.27 42.22 -1.51
CA MET A 20 -9.92 42.24 -2.05
C MET A 20 -9.44 40.80 -2.21
N LEU A 21 -9.51 40.32 -3.45
CA LEU A 21 -8.56 39.34 -3.99
C LEU A 21 -7.18 40.01 -4.01
N SER A 22 -6.31 39.67 -3.06
CA SER A 22 -4.90 39.99 -3.17
C SER A 22 -4.26 39.02 -4.16
N GLY A 23 -4.10 39.49 -5.40
CA GLY A 23 -3.32 38.80 -6.42
C GLY A 23 -1.84 38.80 -6.06
N CYS A 24 -1.27 37.61 -5.87
CA CYS A 24 0.16 37.40 -6.04
C CYS A 24 0.42 37.15 -7.53
N THR A 25 0.74 38.21 -8.26
CA THR A 25 1.51 38.10 -9.51
C THR A 25 2.98 38.05 -9.10
N GLY A 26 3.49 36.85 -8.88
CA GLY A 26 4.91 36.58 -8.70
C GLY A 26 5.35 35.61 -9.78
N ASP A 27 6.30 36.03 -10.61
CA ASP A 27 7.09 35.11 -11.42
C ASP A 27 7.56 33.95 -10.52
N SER A 28 7.21 32.72 -10.88
CA SER A 28 7.74 31.51 -10.23
C SER A 28 9.20 31.31 -10.66
N ASN A 29 10.09 32.18 -10.17
CA ASN A 29 11.42 31.70 -9.85
C ASN A 29 11.24 30.73 -8.68
N PRO A 30 11.73 29.49 -8.76
CA PRO A 30 11.75 28.62 -7.60
C PRO A 30 12.58 29.34 -6.54
N SER A 31 11.93 29.87 -5.52
CA SER A 31 12.61 30.21 -4.28
C SER A 31 13.34 28.94 -3.89
N ALA A 32 14.67 28.99 -3.86
CA ALA A 32 15.49 27.89 -3.42
C ALA A 32 14.92 27.36 -2.11
N SER A 33 14.21 26.22 -2.17
CA SER A 33 13.92 25.43 -1.00
C SER A 33 15.27 25.18 -0.36
N GLY A 34 15.44 25.55 0.91
CA GLY A 34 16.65 25.19 1.64
C GLY A 34 16.91 23.70 1.38
N THR A 35 18.11 23.38 0.90
CA THR A 35 18.46 21.99 0.63
C THR A 35 18.37 21.25 1.96
N VAL A 36 17.43 20.32 2.08
CA VAL A 36 17.26 19.53 3.30
C VAL A 36 18.54 18.71 3.49
N ASP A 37 19.20 18.86 4.63
CA ASP A 37 20.38 18.08 4.96
C ASP A 37 19.95 16.74 5.59
N TYR A 38 19.65 15.76 4.73
CA TYR A 38 19.19 14.44 5.17
C TYR A 38 20.23 13.73 6.02
N ASN A 39 21.53 13.98 5.82
CA ASN A 39 22.56 13.40 6.68
C ASN A 39 22.43 13.89 8.12
N ALA A 40 22.07 15.16 8.33
CA ALA A 40 21.85 15.68 9.68
C ALA A 40 20.62 15.05 10.35
N ILE A 41 19.54 14.81 9.58
CA ILE A 41 18.32 14.13 10.06
C ILE A 41 18.62 12.68 10.41
N ASP A 42 19.24 11.96 9.48
CA ASP A 42 19.60 10.57 9.64
C ASP A 42 20.59 10.37 10.80
N ASN A 43 21.51 11.31 11.05
CA ASN A 43 22.42 11.19 12.20
C ASN A 43 21.76 11.45 13.57
N GLN A 44 20.58 12.09 13.63
CA GLN A 44 19.86 12.33 14.89
C GLN A 44 18.96 11.15 15.29
N SER A 45 18.62 10.29 14.33
CA SER A 45 17.63 9.24 14.53
C SER A 45 18.29 7.95 15.05
N THR A 46 18.11 7.69 16.35
CA THR A 46 18.62 6.45 16.97
C THR A 46 17.53 5.38 16.91
N PHE A 47 17.89 4.17 16.51
CA PHE A 47 17.05 2.97 16.42
C PHE A 47 15.98 2.89 15.32
N VAL A 48 15.59 4.01 14.72
CA VAL A 48 14.56 4.07 13.67
C VAL A 48 15.16 4.02 12.24
N PRO A 49 14.35 3.72 11.22
CA PRO A 49 14.79 3.73 9.82
C PRO A 49 15.31 5.10 9.36
N LYS A 50 16.22 5.11 8.37
CA LYS A 50 16.71 6.33 7.71
C LYS A 50 15.84 6.73 6.53
N SER A 51 16.04 7.95 6.03
CA SER A 51 15.32 8.53 4.89
C SER A 51 15.40 7.69 3.60
N TYR A 52 16.47 6.90 3.45
CA TYR A 52 16.75 6.00 2.33
C TYR A 52 16.39 4.52 2.60
N ASP A 53 15.86 4.20 3.79
CA ASP A 53 15.49 2.84 4.17
C ASP A 53 14.08 2.48 3.64
N TYR A 54 13.99 2.22 2.35
CA TYR A 54 12.78 1.78 1.67
C TYR A 54 13.10 0.85 0.49
N THR A 55 12.04 0.26 -0.06
CA THR A 55 12.05 -0.53 -1.28
C THR A 55 10.79 -0.22 -2.10
N PHE A 56 10.93 -0.14 -3.42
CA PHE A 56 9.83 -0.10 -4.38
C PHE A 56 10.01 -1.20 -5.41
N MET A 57 8.92 -1.82 -5.82
CA MET A 57 8.86 -2.76 -6.95
C MET A 57 7.75 -2.32 -7.89
N TRP A 58 8.03 -2.25 -9.19
CA TRP A 58 7.02 -1.90 -10.18
C TRP A 58 7.27 -2.55 -11.54
N TYR A 59 6.20 -2.79 -12.31
CA TYR A 59 6.30 -3.16 -13.71
C TYR A 59 6.55 -1.88 -14.53
N PRO A 60 7.59 -1.81 -15.37
CA PRO A 60 7.89 -0.62 -16.17
C PRO A 60 6.75 -0.22 -17.10
N GLU A 61 6.04 -1.22 -17.62
CA GLU A 61 4.77 -1.12 -18.32
C GLU A 61 3.74 -2.02 -17.63
N ASN A 62 2.55 -2.21 -18.18
CA ASN A 62 1.58 -3.15 -17.60
C ASN A 62 1.79 -4.59 -18.12
N LEU A 63 1.19 -5.56 -17.45
CA LEU A 63 1.29 -6.98 -17.83
C LEU A 63 0.60 -7.32 -19.15
N HIS A 64 -0.26 -6.43 -19.66
CA HIS A 64 -0.87 -6.59 -20.99
C HIS A 64 0.14 -6.39 -22.12
N THR A 65 1.24 -5.67 -21.91
CA THR A 65 2.16 -5.30 -22.98
C THR A 65 3.22 -6.39 -23.21
N PRO A 66 3.13 -7.21 -24.27
CA PRO A 66 3.95 -8.42 -24.38
C PRO A 66 5.45 -8.15 -24.56
N SER A 67 5.82 -6.94 -24.99
CA SER A 67 7.21 -6.50 -25.12
C SER A 67 7.87 -6.16 -23.78
N ALA A 68 7.11 -5.96 -22.71
CA ALA A 68 7.60 -5.56 -21.40
C ALA A 68 7.59 -6.75 -20.42
N ASN A 69 8.63 -7.57 -20.50
CA ASN A 69 8.78 -8.74 -19.65
C ASN A 69 9.61 -8.52 -18.37
N THR A 70 9.81 -7.27 -17.96
CA THR A 70 10.68 -6.95 -16.82
C THR A 70 9.90 -6.53 -15.58
N ILE A 71 10.57 -6.60 -14.43
CA ILE A 71 10.19 -5.97 -13.17
C ILE A 71 11.34 -5.06 -12.72
N ASN A 72 11.01 -3.87 -12.25
CA ASN A 72 11.97 -2.94 -11.66
C ASN A 72 11.89 -2.99 -10.15
N VAL A 73 13.05 -2.91 -9.50
CA VAL A 73 13.17 -2.72 -8.05
C VAL A 73 14.12 -1.56 -7.79
N GLN A 74 13.77 -0.71 -6.83
CA GLN A 74 14.58 0.41 -6.37
C GLN A 74 14.60 0.46 -4.85
N THR A 75 15.78 0.64 -4.28
CA THR A 75 15.99 1.00 -2.87
C THR A 75 16.60 2.40 -2.80
N GLY A 76 16.88 2.87 -1.58
CA GLY A 76 17.64 4.11 -1.42
C GLY A 76 19.06 4.04 -2.01
N LYS A 77 19.70 2.86 -2.00
CA LYS A 77 21.13 2.72 -2.35
C LYS A 77 21.40 2.05 -3.70
N TYR A 78 20.48 1.22 -4.19
CA TYR A 78 20.65 0.47 -5.44
C TYR A 78 19.32 0.20 -6.14
N GLY A 79 19.39 -0.30 -7.37
CA GLY A 79 18.23 -0.78 -8.09
C GLY A 79 18.60 -1.81 -9.15
N PHE A 80 17.57 -2.44 -9.72
CA PHE A 80 17.73 -3.37 -10.84
C PHE A 80 16.45 -3.49 -11.67
N SER A 81 16.63 -3.95 -12.90
CA SER A 81 15.57 -4.48 -13.74
C SER A 81 15.84 -5.96 -13.98
N MET A 82 14.83 -6.82 -13.86
CA MET A 82 14.94 -8.27 -14.01
C MET A 82 13.91 -8.79 -15.00
N ASP A 83 14.32 -9.70 -15.88
CA ASP A 83 13.40 -10.45 -16.73
C ASP A 83 12.57 -11.44 -15.89
N ARG A 84 11.25 -11.39 -16.05
CA ARG A 84 10.28 -12.13 -15.23
C ARG A 84 10.07 -13.57 -15.68
N GLU A 85 10.61 -13.96 -16.84
CA GLU A 85 10.50 -15.32 -17.37
C GLU A 85 11.73 -16.15 -17.03
N THR A 86 12.91 -15.54 -16.99
CA THR A 86 14.20 -16.22 -16.77
C THR A 86 14.81 -15.90 -15.41
N GLY A 87 14.43 -14.79 -14.78
CA GLY A 87 15.03 -14.28 -13.54
C GLY A 87 16.37 -13.58 -13.75
N SER A 88 16.79 -13.40 -15.01
CA SER A 88 18.06 -12.74 -15.33
C SER A 88 17.96 -11.23 -15.17
N PHE A 89 18.97 -10.61 -14.56
CA PHE A 89 19.05 -9.15 -14.50
C PHE A 89 19.32 -8.56 -15.89
N VAL A 90 18.72 -7.40 -16.15
CA VAL A 90 18.92 -6.55 -17.33
C VAL A 90 19.80 -5.35 -16.95
N THR A 91 19.52 -4.74 -15.81
CA THR A 91 20.36 -3.72 -15.17
C THR A 91 20.53 -4.05 -13.70
N LEU A 92 21.68 -3.71 -13.13
CA LEU A 92 21.94 -3.83 -11.69
C LEU A 92 23.04 -2.83 -11.30
N GLY A 93 22.76 -1.95 -10.35
CA GLY A 93 23.76 -0.98 -9.92
C GLY A 93 23.32 -0.15 -8.72
N SER A 94 24.29 0.62 -8.21
CA SER A 94 24.14 1.53 -7.09
C SER A 94 23.86 2.95 -7.54
N PHE A 95 23.35 3.77 -6.60
CA PHE A 95 23.25 5.21 -6.76
C PHE A 95 24.46 5.90 -6.11
N ALA A 96 25.02 6.90 -6.80
CA ALA A 96 26.15 7.67 -6.27
C ALA A 96 25.80 8.40 -4.97
N THR A 97 24.56 8.85 -4.85
CA THR A 97 23.98 9.42 -3.63
C THR A 97 22.68 8.66 -3.36
N PRO A 98 22.44 8.20 -2.12
CA PRO A 98 21.19 7.53 -1.81
C PRO A 98 19.98 8.41 -2.10
N TYR A 99 18.97 7.86 -2.76
CA TYR A 99 17.68 8.52 -2.91
C TYR A 99 16.88 8.35 -1.63
N THR A 100 16.17 9.39 -1.22
CA THR A 100 15.14 9.27 -0.18
C THR A 100 13.88 8.61 -0.75
N ARG A 101 13.04 8.06 0.14
CA ARG A 101 11.72 7.51 -0.22
C ARG A 101 10.85 8.52 -0.97
N GLU A 102 10.84 9.76 -0.50
CA GLU A 102 10.04 10.87 -1.07
C GLU A 102 10.47 11.25 -2.49
N GLU A 103 11.78 11.21 -2.78
CA GLU A 103 12.31 11.43 -4.13
C GLU A 103 11.95 10.26 -5.04
N ALA A 104 12.17 9.03 -4.57
CA ALA A 104 12.05 7.82 -5.38
C ALA A 104 10.63 7.49 -5.82
N LYS A 105 9.60 7.79 -5.01
CA LYS A 105 8.21 7.54 -5.40
C LYS A 105 7.76 8.33 -6.64
N ASN A 106 8.45 9.42 -6.96
CA ASN A 106 8.15 10.29 -8.10
C ASN A 106 9.04 10.04 -9.34
N GLN A 107 10.09 9.24 -9.22
CA GLN A 107 10.98 8.91 -10.33
C GLN A 107 10.31 7.92 -11.29
N ASP A 108 10.62 8.02 -12.58
CA ASP A 108 10.15 7.09 -13.60
C ASP A 108 11.15 5.96 -13.84
N ASN A 109 10.99 5.23 -14.95
CA ASN A 109 11.83 4.08 -15.28
C ASN A 109 13.30 4.45 -15.58
N ASP A 110 13.58 5.71 -15.95
CA ASP A 110 14.91 6.16 -16.37
C ASP A 110 15.96 5.93 -15.28
N VAL A 111 15.57 6.02 -14.00
CA VAL A 111 16.46 5.78 -12.86
C VAL A 111 17.01 4.34 -12.83
N ILE A 112 16.24 3.37 -13.32
CA ILE A 112 16.64 1.95 -13.40
C ILE A 112 17.25 1.63 -14.77
N GLU A 113 16.74 2.25 -15.85
CA GLU A 113 17.23 2.02 -17.21
C GLU A 113 18.65 2.55 -17.44
N SER A 114 19.04 3.58 -16.68
CA SER A 114 20.38 4.20 -16.71
C SER A 114 21.44 3.47 -15.87
N LEU A 115 21.04 2.48 -15.07
CA LEU A 115 21.98 1.66 -14.31
C LEU A 115 22.86 0.79 -15.22
N PRO A 116 24.05 0.36 -14.75
CA PRO A 116 24.93 -0.54 -15.49
C PRO A 116 24.20 -1.77 -16.02
N LYS A 117 24.54 -2.15 -17.25
CA LYS A 117 23.91 -3.30 -17.93
C LYS A 117 24.51 -4.61 -17.43
N MET A 118 23.65 -5.60 -17.26
CA MET A 118 24.08 -7.00 -17.16
C MET A 118 24.20 -7.55 -18.58
N LEU A 119 25.42 -7.87 -19.02
CA LEU A 119 25.67 -8.31 -20.39
C LEU A 119 25.17 -9.75 -20.63
N ASP A 120 25.23 -10.60 -19.62
CA ASP A 120 24.72 -11.97 -19.63
C ASP A 120 24.49 -12.42 -18.18
N MET A 121 23.39 -13.12 -17.91
CA MET A 121 23.16 -13.76 -16.63
C MET A 121 22.40 -15.05 -16.86
N LYS A 122 22.87 -16.14 -16.26
CA LYS A 122 22.31 -17.48 -16.47
C LYS A 122 22.27 -18.29 -15.19
N TYR A 123 21.17 -19.01 -15.04
CA TYR A 123 21.03 -20.11 -14.10
C TYR A 123 21.45 -21.40 -14.80
N LEU A 124 22.47 -22.06 -14.26
CA LEU A 124 23.11 -23.23 -14.84
C LEU A 124 22.91 -24.46 -13.94
N LEU A 125 22.83 -25.61 -14.58
CA LEU A 125 22.76 -26.91 -13.95
C LEU A 125 23.79 -27.83 -14.59
N SER A 126 24.70 -28.37 -13.79
CA SER A 126 25.67 -29.39 -14.22
C SER A 126 25.43 -30.73 -13.51
N ALA A 127 25.22 -31.81 -14.26
CA ALA A 127 25.08 -33.17 -13.74
C ALA A 127 25.51 -34.19 -14.81
N ASP A 128 25.97 -35.39 -14.43
CA ASP A 128 26.40 -36.48 -15.33
C ASP A 128 27.13 -36.04 -16.62
N ASP A 129 28.19 -35.22 -16.48
CA ASP A 129 29.04 -34.69 -17.56
C ASP A 129 28.38 -33.73 -18.56
N TYR A 130 27.17 -33.22 -18.30
CA TYR A 130 26.57 -32.13 -19.08
C TYR A 130 26.29 -30.89 -18.22
N THR A 131 26.30 -29.72 -18.87
CA THR A 131 25.82 -28.45 -18.32
C THR A 131 24.72 -27.91 -19.22
N THR A 132 23.63 -27.42 -18.64
CA THR A 132 22.55 -26.72 -19.35
C THR A 132 22.22 -25.41 -18.66
N GLU A 133 21.47 -24.55 -19.35
CA GLU A 133 20.97 -23.27 -18.85
C GLU A 133 19.45 -23.20 -18.86
N VAL A 134 18.92 -22.37 -17.96
CA VAL A 134 17.52 -21.95 -17.97
C VAL A 134 17.27 -21.08 -19.19
N VAL A 135 16.18 -21.35 -19.91
CA VAL A 135 15.81 -20.61 -21.13
C VAL A 135 14.41 -20.00 -21.07
N THR A 136 13.56 -20.45 -20.16
CA THR A 136 12.20 -19.95 -19.98
C THR A 136 11.68 -20.34 -18.59
N SER A 137 10.45 -19.98 -18.28
CA SER A 137 9.69 -20.51 -17.16
C SER A 137 8.34 -21.02 -17.61
N GLU A 138 7.82 -21.96 -16.85
CA GLU A 138 6.46 -22.43 -16.98
C GLU A 138 5.62 -21.95 -15.81
N ARG A 139 4.36 -21.67 -16.11
CA ARG A 139 3.36 -21.59 -15.06
C ARG A 139 3.09 -22.99 -14.55
N GLU A 140 3.32 -23.20 -13.26
CA GLU A 140 3.00 -24.48 -12.66
C GLU A 140 1.51 -24.56 -12.31
N TYR A 141 0.82 -25.48 -12.98
CA TYR A 141 -0.53 -25.91 -12.60
C TYR A 141 -0.41 -27.14 -11.73
N PHE A 142 -0.91 -27.08 -10.50
CA PHE A 142 -0.97 -28.25 -9.64
C PHE A 142 -2.17 -29.10 -10.06
N GLU A 143 -1.93 -30.36 -10.40
CA GLU A 143 -2.99 -31.28 -10.84
C GLU A 143 -4.03 -31.51 -9.73
N GLY A 144 -5.32 -31.38 -10.06
CA GLY A 144 -6.42 -31.92 -9.25
C GLY A 144 -7.45 -30.92 -8.72
N GLU A 145 -7.18 -29.62 -8.73
CA GLU A 145 -8.15 -28.61 -8.26
C GLU A 145 -8.18 -27.39 -9.19
N PRO A 146 -9.35 -26.80 -9.49
CA PRO A 146 -9.43 -25.60 -10.31
C PRO A 146 -8.82 -24.42 -9.55
N PHE A 147 -7.76 -23.81 -10.11
CA PHE A 147 -7.40 -22.43 -9.76
C PHE A 147 -8.67 -21.57 -9.85
N GLN A 148 -8.88 -20.68 -8.89
CA GLN A 148 -9.99 -19.72 -8.97
C GLN A 148 -9.78 -18.74 -10.14
N SER A 149 -8.52 -18.54 -10.55
CA SER A 149 -8.18 -17.73 -11.73
C SER A 149 -7.06 -18.35 -12.58
N ASN A 150 -7.34 -18.46 -13.88
CA ASN A 150 -6.34 -18.78 -14.91
C ASN A 150 -5.54 -17.54 -15.37
N ALA A 151 -5.72 -16.37 -14.75
CA ALA A 151 -4.78 -15.26 -14.88
C ALA A 151 -3.47 -15.60 -14.14
N GLY A 152 -2.31 -15.13 -14.62
CA GLY A 152 -1.03 -15.38 -13.94
C GLY A 152 0.14 -15.76 -14.86
N GLY A 153 1.30 -15.13 -14.65
CA GLY A 153 2.60 -15.56 -15.17
C GLY A 153 3.35 -16.46 -14.18
N ALA A 154 4.56 -16.89 -14.55
CA ALA A 154 5.44 -17.70 -13.68
C ALA A 154 6.06 -16.90 -12.53
N PHE A 155 6.15 -15.58 -12.67
CA PHE A 155 6.57 -14.64 -11.62
C PHE A 155 5.53 -14.54 -10.51
N ARG A 156 5.95 -14.68 -9.25
CA ARG A 156 5.06 -14.64 -8.09
C ARG A 156 5.58 -13.68 -7.02
N VAL A 157 4.74 -12.74 -6.63
CA VAL A 157 5.03 -11.84 -5.51
C VAL A 157 4.76 -12.56 -4.19
N ILE A 158 5.79 -12.65 -3.35
CA ILE A 158 5.72 -13.26 -2.02
C ILE A 158 5.48 -12.15 -0.99
N ASP A 159 6.47 -11.28 -0.78
CA ASP A 159 6.39 -10.15 0.15
C ASP A 159 6.59 -8.83 -0.62
N SER A 160 5.85 -7.78 -0.27
CA SER A 160 6.02 -6.45 -0.87
C SER A 160 5.53 -5.36 0.08
N GLY A 161 6.30 -4.28 0.19
CA GLY A 161 5.99 -3.12 1.02
C GLY A 161 7.21 -2.22 1.22
N THR A 162 7.24 -1.48 2.33
CA THR A 162 8.28 -0.47 2.57
C THR A 162 9.69 -1.04 2.70
N TYR A 163 9.90 -2.16 3.38
CA TYR A 163 11.23 -2.66 3.79
C TYR A 163 11.74 -3.87 3.01
N ILE A 164 10.86 -4.64 2.38
CA ILE A 164 11.29 -5.79 1.57
C ILE A 164 10.40 -5.98 0.36
N GLN A 165 11.05 -6.26 -0.76
CA GLN A 165 10.45 -6.79 -1.98
C GLN A 165 10.98 -8.20 -2.22
N ARG A 166 10.09 -9.18 -2.28
CA ARG A 166 10.43 -10.59 -2.42
C ARG A 166 9.52 -11.25 -3.43
N ALA A 167 10.12 -11.84 -4.45
CA ALA A 167 9.40 -12.55 -5.49
C ALA A 167 10.21 -13.71 -6.03
N ASP A 168 9.52 -14.68 -6.62
CA ASP A 168 10.15 -15.85 -7.21
C ASP A 168 9.60 -16.19 -8.60
N ILE A 169 10.36 -17.05 -9.28
CA ILE A 169 9.90 -17.80 -10.43
C ILE A 169 10.02 -19.27 -10.04
N TYR A 170 8.88 -19.91 -9.80
CA TYR A 170 8.83 -21.24 -9.18
C TYR A 170 9.27 -22.39 -10.10
N SER A 171 9.06 -22.24 -11.40
CA SER A 171 9.26 -23.30 -12.39
C SER A 171 10.08 -22.79 -13.57
N LEU A 172 11.38 -22.62 -13.36
CA LEU A 172 12.35 -22.37 -14.43
C LEU A 172 12.60 -23.66 -15.22
N GLN A 173 12.67 -23.54 -16.54
CA GLN A 173 12.87 -24.64 -17.48
C GLN A 173 14.21 -24.53 -18.21
N TYR A 174 14.84 -25.68 -18.40
CA TYR A 174 16.12 -25.80 -19.09
C TYR A 174 15.96 -26.15 -20.58
N GLU A 175 16.95 -25.78 -21.40
CA GLU A 175 16.93 -26.04 -22.86
C GLU A 175 16.81 -27.54 -23.23
N LYS A 176 17.36 -28.44 -22.41
CA LYS A 176 17.33 -29.89 -22.63
C LYS A 176 16.84 -30.63 -21.40
N TYR A 177 16.06 -31.69 -21.64
CA TYR A 177 15.38 -32.49 -20.60
C TYR A 177 16.36 -33.08 -19.60
N ILE A 178 16.22 -32.60 -18.38
CA ILE A 178 16.75 -33.21 -17.18
C ILE A 178 15.57 -33.37 -16.24
N ASP A 179 15.61 -34.37 -15.38
CA ASP A 179 14.58 -34.61 -14.37
C ASP A 179 14.49 -33.49 -13.30
N PHE A 180 15.14 -32.36 -13.55
CA PHE A 180 15.22 -31.20 -12.69
C PHE A 180 14.28 -30.08 -13.14
N LYS A 181 13.62 -29.46 -12.16
CA LYS A 181 13.10 -28.10 -12.24
C LYS A 181 14.02 -27.17 -11.47
N ALA A 182 13.92 -25.87 -11.75
CA ALA A 182 14.60 -24.86 -10.96
C ALA A 182 13.63 -23.80 -10.44
N ARG A 183 14.04 -23.15 -9.37
CA ARG A 183 13.39 -21.99 -8.80
C ARG A 183 14.44 -20.92 -8.58
N MET A 184 14.11 -19.69 -8.95
CA MET A 184 14.87 -18.52 -8.48
C MET A 184 13.97 -17.66 -7.60
N GLU A 185 14.57 -17.03 -6.60
CA GLU A 185 13.93 -16.03 -5.76
C GLU A 185 14.91 -14.87 -5.59
N PHE A 186 14.40 -13.64 -5.56
CA PHE A 186 15.14 -12.50 -5.02
C PHE A 186 14.46 -11.96 -3.75
N SER A 187 15.27 -11.45 -2.84
CA SER A 187 14.84 -10.60 -1.72
C SER A 187 15.66 -9.32 -1.75
N ALA A 188 15.00 -8.19 -1.93
CA ALA A 188 15.62 -6.88 -1.95
C ALA A 188 15.25 -6.11 -0.67
N ILE A 189 16.27 -5.73 0.10
CA ILE A 189 16.18 -4.85 1.26
C ILE A 189 17.06 -3.61 1.02
N SER A 190 16.97 -2.57 1.87
CA SER A 190 17.59 -1.25 1.67
C SER A 190 19.03 -1.30 1.13
N GLU A 191 19.86 -2.19 1.68
CA GLU A 191 21.31 -2.22 1.44
C GLU A 191 21.79 -3.49 0.72
N TYR A 192 20.99 -4.57 0.76
CA TYR A 192 21.39 -5.91 0.33
C TYR A 192 20.36 -6.52 -0.61
N LEU A 193 20.86 -7.19 -1.66
CA LEU A 193 20.07 -8.02 -2.56
C LEU A 193 20.46 -9.48 -2.35
N VAL A 194 19.50 -10.34 -2.03
CA VAL A 194 19.70 -11.80 -2.01
C VAL A 194 19.21 -12.40 -3.30
N LEU A 195 20.01 -13.29 -3.88
CA LEU A 195 19.55 -14.22 -4.90
C LEU A 195 19.60 -15.64 -4.36
N THR A 196 18.49 -16.36 -4.52
CA THR A 196 18.36 -17.77 -4.21
C THR A 196 18.16 -18.55 -5.50
N TYR A 197 18.87 -19.67 -5.62
CA TYR A 197 18.70 -20.61 -6.72
C TYR A 197 18.61 -22.04 -6.20
N GLU A 198 17.48 -22.67 -6.49
CA GLU A 198 17.13 -24.00 -6.00
C GLU A 198 16.79 -24.92 -7.17
N LEU A 199 17.13 -26.19 -6.99
CA LEU A 199 16.87 -27.29 -7.89
C LEU A 199 15.88 -28.24 -7.22
N TYR A 200 15.07 -28.90 -8.05
CA TYR A 200 14.14 -29.93 -7.60
C TYR A 200 14.21 -31.12 -8.53
N ASN A 201 14.40 -32.33 -8.00
CA ASN A 201 14.31 -33.57 -8.77
C ASN A 201 13.17 -34.45 -8.26
N GLY A 202 12.13 -34.61 -9.08
CA GLY A 202 10.93 -35.37 -8.70
C GLY A 202 11.06 -36.89 -8.85
N LYS A 203 12.09 -37.40 -9.52
CA LYS A 203 12.20 -38.84 -9.86
C LYS A 203 13.02 -39.60 -8.85
N GLU A 204 14.24 -39.15 -8.59
CA GLU A 204 15.20 -39.82 -7.71
C GLU A 204 16.19 -38.82 -7.11
N ALA A 205 16.89 -39.26 -6.06
CA ALA A 205 17.94 -38.45 -5.47
C ALA A 205 19.12 -38.35 -6.45
N LYS A 206 19.56 -37.13 -6.76
CA LYS A 206 20.61 -36.90 -7.76
C LYS A 206 21.50 -35.71 -7.39
N GLU A 207 22.80 -35.92 -7.47
CA GLU A 207 23.77 -34.84 -7.32
C GLU A 207 23.81 -33.96 -8.57
N ALA A 208 23.86 -32.65 -8.34
CA ALA A 208 23.96 -31.64 -9.38
C ALA A 208 24.70 -30.42 -8.84
N GLU A 209 25.48 -29.74 -9.66
CA GLU A 209 26.01 -28.42 -9.33
C GLU A 209 25.03 -27.36 -9.84
N ALA A 210 24.45 -26.61 -8.91
CA ALA A 210 23.68 -25.41 -9.19
C ALA A 210 24.65 -24.23 -9.32
N SER A 211 24.57 -23.44 -10.39
CA SER A 211 25.43 -22.26 -10.57
C SER A 211 24.67 -21.05 -11.11
N VAL A 212 24.96 -19.86 -10.59
CA VAL A 212 24.55 -18.57 -11.17
C VAL A 212 25.77 -17.93 -11.81
N MET A 213 25.69 -17.63 -13.10
CA MET A 213 26.72 -16.95 -13.87
C MET A 213 26.26 -15.53 -14.18
N MET A 214 27.12 -14.54 -13.94
CA MET A 214 26.86 -13.13 -14.22
C MET A 214 28.04 -12.50 -14.97
N GLN A 215 27.74 -11.78 -16.05
CA GLN A 215 28.70 -11.01 -16.84
C GLN A 215 28.34 -9.53 -16.80
N PHE A 216 29.21 -8.74 -16.19
CA PHE A 216 29.11 -7.28 -16.12
C PHE A 216 29.84 -6.63 -17.30
N GLU A 217 29.66 -5.32 -17.47
CA GLU A 217 30.40 -4.52 -18.44
C GLU A 217 31.92 -4.63 -18.26
N GLU A 218 32.69 -4.59 -19.36
CA GLU A 218 34.15 -4.83 -19.36
C GLU A 218 34.96 -3.90 -18.44
N GLN A 219 34.38 -2.76 -18.07
CA GLN A 219 34.98 -1.82 -17.12
C GLN A 219 35.10 -2.39 -15.70
N TYR A 220 34.25 -3.35 -15.31
CA TYR A 220 34.30 -4.03 -14.02
C TYR A 220 35.25 -5.23 -14.09
N ASN A 221 36.54 -4.98 -13.90
CA ASN A 221 37.60 -5.96 -14.12
C ASN A 221 38.64 -6.08 -12.99
N ILE A 222 38.47 -5.33 -11.89
CA ILE A 222 39.32 -5.42 -10.71
C ILE A 222 38.63 -6.32 -9.69
N ALA A 223 39.05 -7.59 -9.64
CA ALA A 223 38.50 -8.62 -8.76
C ALA A 223 39.41 -8.90 -7.56
N GLU A 224 38.89 -8.82 -6.35
CA GLU A 224 39.63 -9.10 -5.10
C GLU A 224 38.81 -10.01 -4.18
N PHE A 225 39.43 -11.10 -3.72
CA PHE A 225 38.84 -12.03 -2.76
C PHE A 225 39.27 -11.70 -1.32
N SER A 226 38.33 -11.80 -0.38
CA SER A 226 38.53 -11.53 1.05
C SER A 226 37.67 -12.45 1.93
N TYR A 227 37.78 -12.32 3.26
CA TYR A 227 37.06 -13.13 4.26
C TYR A 227 37.13 -14.64 4.00
N ASP A 228 38.34 -15.15 3.77
CA ASP A 228 38.62 -16.56 3.43
C ASP A 228 37.91 -17.03 2.15
N ASN A 229 37.90 -16.17 1.11
CA ASN A 229 37.24 -16.37 -0.18
C ASN A 229 35.71 -16.42 -0.13
N ARG A 230 35.09 -16.07 1.00
CA ARG A 230 33.62 -15.92 1.10
C ARG A 230 33.11 -14.66 0.41
N VAL A 231 33.98 -13.68 0.18
CA VAL A 231 33.64 -12.41 -0.44
C VAL A 231 34.48 -12.19 -1.70
N LEU A 232 33.81 -11.90 -2.80
CA LEU A 232 34.41 -11.36 -4.02
C LEU A 232 33.97 -9.91 -4.19
N THR A 233 34.92 -8.99 -4.30
CA THR A 233 34.64 -7.64 -4.78
C THR A 233 35.03 -7.52 -6.25
N LEU A 234 34.18 -6.86 -7.05
CA LEU A 234 34.42 -6.58 -8.47
C LEU A 234 34.16 -5.10 -8.73
N LYS A 235 35.19 -4.33 -9.06
CA LYS A 235 35.11 -2.87 -9.24
C LYS A 235 35.69 -2.39 -10.57
N ASN A 236 35.27 -1.21 -10.98
CA ASN A 236 35.86 -0.44 -12.07
C ASN A 236 37.01 0.45 -11.56
N SER A 237 37.65 1.19 -12.47
CA SER A 237 38.77 2.09 -12.13
C SER A 237 38.40 3.24 -11.19
N ASP A 238 37.11 3.61 -11.15
CA ASP A 238 36.60 4.71 -10.34
C ASP A 238 36.15 4.24 -8.94
N GLY A 239 36.23 2.94 -8.68
CA GLY A 239 35.87 2.31 -7.39
C GLY A 239 34.43 1.81 -7.31
N ALA A 240 33.55 2.17 -8.25
CA ALA A 240 32.18 1.65 -8.29
C ALA A 240 32.17 0.16 -8.68
N GLY A 241 31.21 -0.60 -8.16
CA GLY A 241 31.16 -2.04 -8.40
C GLY A 241 30.23 -2.80 -7.48
N TYR A 242 30.62 -4.04 -7.19
CA TYR A 242 29.79 -5.02 -6.49
C TYR A 242 30.62 -5.79 -5.46
N ALA A 243 30.00 -6.16 -4.35
CA ALA A 243 30.47 -7.27 -3.51
C ALA A 243 29.49 -8.44 -3.63
N PHE A 244 30.04 -9.65 -3.73
CA PHE A 244 29.31 -10.91 -3.69
C PHE A 244 29.71 -11.62 -2.42
N ILE A 245 28.74 -11.93 -1.55
CA ILE A 245 28.99 -12.65 -0.30
C ILE A 245 28.30 -14.00 -0.39
N PHE A 246 29.08 -15.06 -0.21
CA PHE A 246 28.57 -16.42 -0.10
C PHE A 246 29.08 -17.05 1.19
N ASP A 247 28.30 -16.88 2.25
CA ASP A 247 28.62 -17.35 3.59
C ASP A 247 28.22 -18.82 3.79
N ASN A 248 28.66 -19.69 2.87
CA ASN A 248 28.44 -21.12 2.93
C ASN A 248 29.74 -21.87 2.57
N ALA A 249 30.25 -22.68 3.51
CA ALA A 249 31.50 -23.40 3.33
C ALA A 249 31.45 -24.52 2.26
N GLU A 250 30.27 -24.92 1.82
CA GLU A 250 30.05 -25.99 0.83
C GLU A 250 29.92 -25.48 -0.61
N GLY A 251 30.00 -24.17 -0.80
CA GLY A 251 29.93 -23.54 -2.11
C GLY A 251 31.16 -22.69 -2.43
N LYS A 252 31.18 -22.06 -3.61
CA LYS A 252 32.31 -21.25 -4.07
C LYS A 252 31.87 -20.07 -4.93
N ILE A 253 32.67 -19.01 -4.88
CA ILE A 253 32.63 -17.88 -5.80
C ILE A 253 33.89 -17.93 -6.68
N GLU A 254 33.73 -17.80 -8.00
CA GLU A 254 34.84 -17.73 -8.96
C GLU A 254 34.69 -16.49 -9.84
N TYR A 255 35.83 -15.89 -10.22
CA TYR A 255 35.89 -14.88 -11.28
C TYR A 255 36.83 -15.36 -12.38
N LYS A 256 36.28 -15.64 -13.57
CA LYS A 256 37.04 -16.14 -14.74
C LYS A 256 36.41 -15.66 -16.03
N ASP A 257 37.24 -15.37 -17.03
CA ASP A 257 36.81 -14.92 -18.36
C ASP A 257 35.81 -13.74 -18.33
N GLY A 258 36.00 -12.81 -17.37
CA GLY A 258 35.12 -11.64 -17.19
C GLY A 258 33.77 -11.95 -16.54
N LYS A 259 33.58 -13.15 -15.98
CA LYS A 259 32.31 -13.65 -15.43
C LYS A 259 32.45 -14.04 -13.97
N VAL A 260 31.44 -13.70 -13.17
CA VAL A 260 31.28 -14.16 -11.79
C VAL A 260 30.45 -15.44 -11.82
N TYR A 261 30.91 -16.46 -11.11
CA TYR A 261 30.17 -17.70 -10.88
C TYR A 261 29.97 -17.90 -9.38
N VAL A 262 28.73 -18.11 -8.95
CA VAL A 262 28.41 -18.57 -7.60
C VAL A 262 27.80 -19.95 -7.73
N SER A 263 28.36 -20.94 -7.04
CA SER A 263 28.02 -22.35 -7.29
C SER A 263 28.06 -23.21 -6.04
N LYS A 264 27.18 -24.20 -5.98
CA LYS A 264 27.10 -25.20 -4.91
C LYS A 264 26.72 -26.56 -5.48
N SER A 265 27.41 -27.61 -5.04
CA SER A 265 26.96 -28.98 -5.25
C SER A 265 25.77 -29.28 -4.34
N VAL A 266 24.68 -29.73 -4.92
CA VAL A 266 23.42 -30.02 -4.25
C VAL A 266 23.08 -31.50 -4.46
N LEU A 267 22.93 -32.24 -3.36
CA LEU A 267 22.22 -33.51 -3.39
C LEU A 267 20.72 -33.20 -3.37
N ASN A 268 20.06 -33.34 -4.51
CA ASN A 268 18.63 -33.12 -4.60
C ASN A 268 17.94 -34.40 -4.18
N GLU A 269 17.49 -34.50 -2.93
CA GLU A 269 16.69 -35.62 -2.47
C GLU A 269 15.38 -35.72 -3.27
N LYS A 270 14.82 -36.93 -3.34
CA LYS A 270 13.61 -37.16 -4.13
C LYS A 270 12.49 -36.28 -3.59
N ALA A 271 11.97 -35.41 -4.44
CA ALA A 271 10.86 -34.51 -4.15
C ALA A 271 11.15 -33.43 -3.09
N GLU A 272 12.42 -33.05 -2.91
CA GLU A 272 12.80 -31.90 -2.08
C GLU A 272 13.52 -30.84 -2.93
N TRP A 273 13.40 -29.58 -2.52
CA TRP A 273 14.15 -28.47 -3.10
C TRP A 273 15.53 -28.39 -2.42
N GLY A 274 16.59 -28.26 -3.22
CA GLY A 274 17.95 -28.06 -2.71
C GLY A 274 18.65 -26.95 -3.49
N GLY A 275 19.40 -26.09 -2.79
CA GLY A 275 19.99 -24.93 -3.44
C GLY A 275 20.90 -24.11 -2.55
N PHE A 276 21.06 -22.84 -2.90
CA PHE A 276 21.81 -21.87 -2.14
C PHE A 276 21.28 -20.45 -2.32
N SER A 277 21.64 -19.59 -1.37
CA SER A 277 21.42 -18.14 -1.42
C SER A 277 22.76 -17.44 -1.30
N PHE A 278 22.90 -16.29 -1.97
CA PHE A 278 24.07 -15.43 -1.85
C PHE A 278 23.65 -13.96 -1.95
N VAL A 279 24.49 -13.08 -1.39
CA VAL A 279 24.22 -11.65 -1.32
C VAL A 279 25.00 -10.92 -2.40
N ILE A 280 24.36 -9.91 -3.00
CA ILE A 280 24.96 -8.94 -3.90
C ILE A 280 24.79 -7.55 -3.27
N ILE A 281 25.88 -6.80 -3.20
CA ILE A 281 25.91 -5.41 -2.70
C ILE A 281 26.43 -4.50 -3.81
N PRO A 282 25.55 -3.85 -4.60
CA PRO A 282 25.97 -2.80 -5.51
C PRO A 282 26.46 -1.57 -4.72
N MET A 283 27.63 -1.03 -5.06
CA MET A 283 28.24 0.09 -4.36
C MET A 283 28.78 1.14 -5.32
N SER A 284 28.56 2.41 -5.02
CA SER A 284 29.11 3.53 -5.81
C SER A 284 30.60 3.73 -5.56
N ASN A 285 31.08 3.21 -4.42
CA ASN A 285 32.48 3.05 -4.08
C ASN A 285 32.63 1.78 -3.22
N VAL A 286 33.25 0.74 -3.77
CA VAL A 286 33.42 -0.56 -3.12
C VAL A 286 34.35 -0.43 -1.92
N GLY A 287 33.81 -0.68 -0.72
CA GLY A 287 34.52 -0.70 0.55
C GLY A 287 34.02 -1.81 1.47
N ASN A 288 34.58 -1.90 2.67
CA ASN A 288 34.27 -2.98 3.60
C ASN A 288 33.12 -2.67 4.57
N GLU A 289 32.68 -1.42 4.68
CA GLU A 289 31.69 -1.00 5.70
C GLU A 289 30.40 -1.83 5.68
N LEU A 290 29.74 -1.95 4.53
CA LEU A 290 28.52 -2.78 4.39
C LEU A 290 28.80 -4.29 4.46
N ILE A 291 30.04 -4.72 4.15
CA ILE A 291 30.43 -6.13 4.25
C ILE A 291 30.62 -6.51 5.72
N ASP A 292 31.26 -5.65 6.49
CA ASP A 292 31.44 -5.78 7.93
C ASP A 292 30.09 -5.70 8.65
N GLU A 293 29.22 -4.74 8.26
CA GLU A 293 27.85 -4.64 8.78
C GLU A 293 27.02 -5.91 8.49
N TYR A 294 27.12 -6.49 7.28
CA TYR A 294 26.47 -7.77 6.97
C TYR A 294 26.86 -8.87 7.96
N PHE A 295 28.16 -9.08 8.19
CA PHE A 295 28.61 -10.10 9.16
C PHE A 295 28.29 -9.74 10.61
N ALA A 296 28.25 -8.46 10.96
CA ALA A 296 27.87 -7.98 12.29
C ALA A 296 26.38 -8.20 12.57
N SER A 297 25.50 -7.97 11.60
CA SER A 297 24.04 -8.13 11.73
C SER A 297 23.61 -9.56 12.08
N LYS A 298 24.45 -10.56 11.76
CA LYS A 298 24.26 -11.99 12.08
C LYS A 298 24.70 -12.35 13.50
N GLN A 299 25.38 -11.44 14.20
CA GLN A 299 25.91 -11.66 15.55
C GLN A 299 25.06 -11.02 16.64
N VAL A 300 23.93 -10.38 16.28
CA VAL A 300 23.01 -9.80 17.27
C VAL A 300 22.43 -10.89 18.18
N GLU A 301 22.21 -10.52 19.43
CA GLU A 301 21.61 -11.39 20.44
C GLU A 301 20.15 -10.97 20.64
N ILE A 302 19.21 -11.89 20.38
CA ILE A 302 17.77 -11.62 20.45
C ILE A 302 17.15 -12.47 21.57
N GLU A 303 16.40 -11.82 22.45
CA GLU A 303 15.53 -12.46 23.42
C GLU A 303 14.06 -12.20 23.07
N LEU A 304 13.22 -13.23 23.16
CA LEU A 304 11.79 -13.17 22.83
C LEU A 304 10.96 -13.85 23.93
N ASP A 305 10.03 -13.13 24.55
CA ASP A 305 9.10 -13.66 25.56
C ASP A 305 7.65 -13.37 25.15
N HIS A 306 6.89 -14.42 24.83
CA HIS A 306 5.47 -14.33 24.58
C HIS A 306 4.70 -14.37 25.90
N PHE A 307 3.82 -13.38 26.14
CA PHE A 307 3.04 -13.35 27.38
C PHE A 307 1.54 -13.14 27.16
N ALA A 308 1.07 -12.68 26.00
CA ALA A 308 -0.35 -12.59 25.66
C ALA A 308 -0.63 -13.12 24.24
N PRO A 309 -1.81 -13.75 23.99
CA PRO A 309 -2.91 -13.97 24.94
C PRO A 309 -2.63 -15.07 25.98
N ARG A 310 -1.56 -15.85 25.77
CA ARG A 310 -1.07 -16.86 26.71
C ARG A 310 0.44 -16.85 26.72
N LYS A 311 1.04 -17.11 27.88
CA LYS A 311 2.49 -17.33 27.98
C LYS A 311 2.86 -18.60 27.20
N SER A 312 3.74 -18.45 26.21
CA SER A 312 4.33 -19.59 25.49
C SER A 312 5.63 -20.02 26.15
N THR A 313 5.99 -21.29 26.00
CA THR A 313 7.27 -21.83 26.46
C THR A 313 8.23 -22.15 25.30
N LYS A 314 7.87 -21.79 24.07
CA LYS A 314 8.63 -22.10 22.84
C LYS A 314 8.68 -20.91 21.86
N PRO A 315 9.25 -19.76 22.24
CA PRO A 315 9.65 -18.77 21.24
C PRO A 315 10.72 -19.38 20.32
N GLU A 316 10.61 -19.12 19.03
CA GLU A 316 11.55 -19.55 18.00
C GLU A 316 12.13 -18.30 17.34
N ILE A 317 13.46 -18.28 17.27
CA ILE A 317 14.24 -17.21 16.65
C ILE A 317 15.18 -17.90 15.66
N ALA A 318 15.14 -17.47 14.40
CA ALA A 318 16.04 -17.99 13.36
C ALA A 318 16.48 -16.86 12.45
N TYR A 319 17.71 -16.94 11.95
CA TYR A 319 18.17 -16.07 10.87
C TYR A 319 17.88 -16.76 9.53
N ASN A 320 17.16 -16.09 8.63
CA ASN A 320 16.82 -16.63 7.33
C ASN A 320 17.70 -16.00 6.23
N GLU A 321 18.62 -16.78 5.68
CA GLU A 321 19.56 -16.33 4.64
C GLU A 321 18.88 -15.97 3.30
N GLN A 322 17.64 -16.41 3.05
CA GLN A 322 16.91 -16.11 1.80
C GLN A 322 16.36 -14.67 1.76
N ASN A 323 16.13 -14.07 2.93
CA ASN A 323 15.57 -12.72 3.07
C ASN A 323 16.36 -11.80 4.02
N LEU A 324 17.42 -12.33 4.65
CA LEU A 324 18.27 -11.67 5.66
C LEU A 324 17.53 -11.25 6.93
N ALA A 325 16.33 -11.78 7.17
CA ALA A 325 15.52 -11.43 8.31
C ALA A 325 15.85 -12.31 9.52
N TRP A 326 15.79 -11.70 10.70
CA TRP A 326 15.63 -12.43 11.96
C TRP A 326 14.15 -12.75 12.15
N GLU A 327 13.80 -14.00 11.85
CA GLU A 327 12.46 -14.55 11.96
C GLU A 327 12.15 -14.91 13.41
N MET A 328 11.10 -14.29 13.93
CA MET A 328 10.60 -14.45 15.28
C MET A 328 9.15 -14.91 15.20
N ASN A 329 8.86 -16.13 15.66
CA ASN A 329 7.48 -16.59 15.66
C ASN A 329 6.61 -15.74 16.60
N THR A 330 5.31 -15.71 16.37
CA THR A 330 4.36 -14.96 17.20
C THR A 330 3.39 -15.92 17.92
N PRO A 331 2.90 -15.58 19.12
CA PRO A 331 2.06 -16.49 19.90
C PRO A 331 0.74 -16.81 19.19
N SER A 332 0.23 -18.03 19.34
CA SER A 332 -1.06 -18.42 18.75
C SER A 332 -2.23 -17.62 19.34
N SER A 333 -3.17 -17.20 18.50
CA SER A 333 -4.44 -16.55 18.91
C SER A 333 -5.68 -17.38 18.57
N ALA A 334 -5.53 -18.69 18.32
CA ALA A 334 -6.60 -19.58 17.88
C ALA A 334 -7.81 -19.60 18.82
N GLY A 335 -7.59 -19.42 20.13
CA GLY A 335 -8.67 -19.36 21.12
C GLY A 335 -9.46 -18.05 21.13
N ASN A 336 -9.02 -17.04 20.39
CA ASN A 336 -9.56 -15.67 20.42
C ASN A 336 -10.10 -15.20 19.07
N MET A 337 -10.25 -16.09 18.08
CA MET A 337 -10.69 -15.71 16.73
C MET A 337 -12.21 -15.53 16.60
N ASN A 338 -13.01 -16.03 17.56
CA ASN A 338 -14.45 -15.81 17.56
C ASN A 338 -14.76 -14.46 18.20
N PHE A 339 -14.92 -13.42 17.37
CA PHE A 339 -15.17 -12.05 17.82
C PHE A 339 -16.61 -11.78 18.28
N SER A 340 -17.53 -12.75 18.16
CA SER A 340 -18.84 -12.66 18.84
C SER A 340 -18.71 -12.80 20.37
N ILE A 341 -17.56 -13.26 20.88
CA ILE A 341 -17.24 -13.26 22.31
C ILE A 341 -16.57 -11.92 22.66
N GLU A 342 -17.20 -11.12 23.51
CA GLU A 342 -16.77 -9.75 23.85
C GLU A 342 -15.27 -9.68 24.25
N GLY A 343 -14.81 -10.56 25.13
CA GLY A 343 -13.41 -10.58 25.59
C GLY A 343 -12.38 -10.89 24.51
N ASN A 344 -12.80 -11.42 23.35
CA ASN A 344 -11.89 -11.69 22.23
C ASN A 344 -11.61 -10.45 21.39
N MET A 345 -12.46 -9.41 21.43
CA MET A 345 -12.29 -8.21 20.60
C MET A 345 -11.00 -7.44 20.93
N ASN A 346 -10.56 -7.51 22.18
CA ASN A 346 -9.35 -6.83 22.70
C ASN A 346 -8.26 -7.83 23.12
N ALA A 347 -8.33 -9.08 22.65
CA ALA A 347 -7.28 -10.06 22.87
C ALA A 347 -6.11 -9.79 21.92
N TYR A 348 -5.05 -9.14 22.44
CA TYR A 348 -3.84 -8.86 21.68
C TYR A 348 -2.84 -10.00 21.77
N GLU A 349 -2.14 -10.25 20.66
CA GLU A 349 -0.87 -10.97 20.72
C GLU A 349 0.22 -10.02 21.17
N ARG A 350 0.97 -10.38 22.21
CA ARG A 350 2.00 -9.53 22.79
C ARG A 350 3.25 -10.34 23.12
N SER A 351 4.37 -9.84 22.65
CA SER A 351 5.70 -10.40 22.92
C SER A 351 6.66 -9.28 23.26
N ARG A 352 7.49 -9.50 24.28
CA ARG A 352 8.64 -8.63 24.55
C ARG A 352 9.82 -9.11 23.73
N VAL A 353 10.52 -8.19 23.09
CA VAL A 353 11.69 -8.46 22.27
C VAL A 353 12.82 -7.53 22.71
N THR A 354 13.94 -8.14 23.11
CA THR A 354 15.18 -7.42 23.40
C THR A 354 16.18 -7.78 22.31
N ILE A 355 16.84 -6.79 21.72
CA ILE A 355 17.90 -7.02 20.75
C ILE A 355 19.14 -6.29 21.19
N HIS A 356 20.25 -7.01 21.34
CA HIS A 356 21.57 -6.48 21.67
C HIS A 356 22.52 -6.63 20.49
N ASN A 357 23.24 -5.56 20.16
CA ASN A 357 24.33 -5.59 19.20
C ASN A 357 25.68 -5.65 19.94
N PRO A 358 26.33 -6.82 20.04
CA PRO A 358 27.61 -6.95 20.76
C PRO A 358 28.82 -6.52 19.93
N THR A 359 28.61 -6.10 18.68
CA THR A 359 29.69 -5.83 17.73
C THR A 359 30.18 -4.37 17.81
N GLU A 360 31.26 -4.07 17.09
CA GLU A 360 31.82 -2.72 16.97
C GLU A 360 31.23 -1.90 15.81
N HIS A 361 30.25 -2.45 15.09
CA HIS A 361 29.58 -1.81 13.97
C HIS A 361 28.13 -1.51 14.32
N ASP A 362 27.60 -0.38 13.85
CA ASP A 362 26.14 -0.19 13.82
C ASP A 362 25.53 -1.22 12.89
N VAL A 363 24.35 -1.76 13.23
CA VAL A 363 23.67 -2.77 12.41
C VAL A 363 22.23 -2.40 12.12
N LEU A 364 21.78 -2.68 10.91
CA LEU A 364 20.37 -2.77 10.56
C LEU A 364 19.85 -4.20 10.77
N VAL A 365 18.89 -4.36 11.69
CA VAL A 365 18.17 -5.62 11.89
C VAL A 365 16.84 -5.57 11.15
N LEU A 366 16.65 -6.44 10.17
CA LEU A 366 15.34 -6.75 9.61
C LEU A 366 14.66 -7.79 10.51
N ALA A 367 13.79 -7.33 11.40
CA ALA A 367 12.95 -8.19 12.22
C ALA A 367 11.74 -8.67 11.41
N ASN A 368 11.43 -9.97 11.42
CA ASN A 368 10.19 -10.53 10.88
C ASN A 368 9.41 -11.25 11.97
N PHE A 369 8.34 -10.63 12.46
CA PHE A 369 7.40 -11.27 13.37
C PHE A 369 6.40 -12.09 12.56
N TYR A 370 6.61 -13.40 12.47
CA TYR A 370 5.90 -14.22 11.50
C TYR A 370 4.86 -15.15 12.12
N LYS A 371 3.87 -15.49 11.30
CA LYS A 371 2.98 -16.64 11.46
C LYS A 371 3.40 -17.72 10.48
N PRO A 372 3.71 -18.94 10.95
CA PRO A 372 4.21 -19.99 10.08
C PRO A 372 3.17 -20.43 9.06
N TYR A 373 3.65 -21.17 8.06
CA TYR A 373 2.82 -21.90 7.11
C TYR A 373 1.88 -22.86 7.86
N GLU A 374 0.58 -22.69 7.67
CA GLU A 374 -0.45 -23.55 8.30
C GLU A 374 -1.48 -23.99 7.24
N TYR A 375 -1.76 -25.31 7.21
CA TYR A 375 -2.78 -25.94 6.39
C TYR A 375 -3.49 -27.05 7.19
N PRO A 376 -4.83 -27.21 7.09
CA PRO A 376 -5.78 -26.41 6.32
C PRO A 376 -6.44 -25.28 7.14
N TYR A 377 -5.98 -24.95 8.33
CA TYR A 377 -6.61 -23.88 9.13
C TYR A 377 -5.55 -23.07 9.86
N THR A 378 -5.74 -21.76 9.93
CA THR A 378 -4.87 -20.86 10.70
C THR A 378 -5.15 -20.92 12.19
N THR A 379 -4.13 -20.57 12.97
CA THR A 379 -4.19 -20.36 14.42
C THR A 379 -4.33 -18.88 14.80
N TYR A 380 -4.77 -18.04 13.86
CA TYR A 380 -4.96 -16.59 13.98
C TYR A 380 -5.94 -16.09 12.91
N SER A 381 -6.54 -14.90 13.13
CA SER A 381 -7.39 -14.27 12.11
C SER A 381 -6.54 -13.55 11.06
N ASN A 382 -6.68 -13.94 9.79
CA ASN A 382 -5.76 -13.51 8.73
C ASN A 382 -6.14 -12.13 8.14
N SER A 383 -7.40 -11.72 8.14
CA SER A 383 -7.89 -10.57 7.36
C SER A 383 -7.46 -9.18 7.85
N GLY A 384 -7.45 -8.91 9.16
CA GLY A 384 -7.30 -7.55 9.70
C GLY A 384 -6.17 -7.36 10.69
N MET A 385 -5.08 -8.14 10.54
CA MET A 385 -3.92 -8.05 11.43
C MET A 385 -3.39 -6.60 11.48
N SER A 386 -3.21 -6.08 12.69
CA SER A 386 -2.73 -4.72 12.94
C SER A 386 -1.53 -4.75 13.88
N PRO A 387 -0.32 -5.08 13.37
CA PRO A 387 0.89 -5.21 14.16
C PRO A 387 1.56 -3.86 14.43
N MET A 388 2.22 -3.75 15.58
CA MET A 388 2.81 -2.52 16.11
C MET A 388 4.01 -2.81 16.99
N ILE A 389 4.98 -1.89 17.00
CA ILE A 389 6.09 -1.86 17.96
C ILE A 389 5.81 -0.79 19.01
N ARG A 390 5.93 -1.17 20.28
CA ARG A 390 5.71 -0.31 21.45
C ARG A 390 6.93 -0.32 22.35
N ASP A 391 7.10 0.75 23.10
CA ASP A 391 8.10 0.83 24.16
C ASP A 391 7.74 -0.19 25.25
N ALA A 392 8.68 -1.06 25.64
CA ALA A 392 8.38 -2.14 26.59
C ALA A 392 8.04 -1.64 28.00
N GLU A 393 8.44 -0.41 28.37
CA GLU A 393 8.15 0.19 29.67
C GLU A 393 6.88 1.02 29.64
N THR A 394 6.76 1.95 28.68
CA THR A 394 5.64 2.89 28.62
C THR A 394 4.43 2.35 27.88
N LEU A 395 4.59 1.28 27.08
CA LEU A 395 3.58 0.73 26.17
C LEU A 395 3.08 1.72 25.11
N GLU A 396 3.79 2.83 24.90
CA GLU A 396 3.46 3.80 23.87
C GLU A 396 4.03 3.33 22.51
N PRO A 397 3.28 3.45 21.40
CA PRO A 397 3.80 3.13 20.06
C PRO A 397 5.03 3.96 19.72
N VAL A 398 6.11 3.31 19.25
CA VAL A 398 7.42 3.99 19.04
C VAL A 398 7.56 4.68 17.68
N GLY A 399 6.60 4.46 16.78
CA GLY A 399 6.60 5.07 15.46
C GLY A 399 7.29 4.26 14.36
N ILE A 400 7.92 3.11 14.65
CA ILE A 400 8.49 2.22 13.62
C ILE A 400 7.35 1.53 12.87
N PRO A 401 7.18 1.76 11.56
CA PRO A 401 6.20 1.04 10.74
C PRO A 401 6.44 -0.46 10.77
N VAL A 402 5.36 -1.25 10.68
CA VAL A 402 5.45 -2.70 10.50
C VAL A 402 4.83 -3.05 9.15
N GLN A 403 5.66 -3.44 8.18
CA GLN A 403 5.20 -3.90 6.86
C GLN A 403 4.50 -5.24 7.02
N LEU A 404 3.31 -5.37 6.45
CA LEU A 404 2.52 -6.60 6.51
C LEU A 404 2.31 -7.21 5.12
N SER A 405 2.80 -8.44 4.97
CA SER A 405 2.57 -9.33 3.83
C SER A 405 1.91 -10.61 4.33
N ARG A 406 0.87 -11.09 3.64
CA ARG A 406 0.15 -12.30 4.08
C ARG A 406 -0.47 -13.07 2.95
N ASN A 407 -0.60 -14.38 3.14
CA ASN A 407 -1.42 -15.23 2.29
C ASN A 407 -2.61 -15.76 3.08
N ARG A 408 -3.83 -15.46 2.62
CA ARG A 408 -5.08 -15.98 3.23
C ARG A 408 -5.61 -17.23 2.54
N HIS A 409 -5.01 -17.59 1.41
CA HIS A 409 -5.51 -18.65 0.56
C HIS A 409 -5.13 -20.01 1.12
N ASN A 410 -6.14 -20.86 1.21
CA ASN A 410 -6.04 -22.20 1.77
C ASN A 410 -6.54 -23.19 0.71
N TYR A 411 -5.68 -23.46 -0.26
CA TYR A 411 -5.94 -24.45 -1.29
C TYR A 411 -5.04 -25.66 -1.05
N PRO A 412 -5.46 -26.88 -1.41
CA PRO A 412 -4.64 -28.11 -1.31
C PRO A 412 -3.48 -28.13 -2.32
N VAL A 413 -2.92 -26.96 -2.62
CA VAL A 413 -1.89 -26.75 -3.62
C VAL A 413 -0.53 -27.12 -3.00
N ILE A 414 0.14 -28.10 -3.63
CA ILE A 414 1.42 -28.65 -3.18
C ILE A 414 2.56 -27.76 -3.71
N GLY A 415 2.95 -26.70 -2.99
CA GLY A 415 4.07 -25.85 -3.40
C GLY A 415 4.56 -24.88 -2.33
N VAL A 416 5.73 -24.27 -2.54
CA VAL A 416 6.28 -23.26 -1.62
C VAL A 416 5.37 -22.01 -1.66
N TRP A 417 5.02 -21.48 -0.48
CA TRP A 417 4.18 -20.29 -0.23
C TRP A 417 2.67 -20.43 -0.48
N SER A 418 2.15 -21.61 -0.86
CA SER A 418 0.74 -21.81 -1.25
C SER A 418 -0.21 -22.22 -0.11
N ALA A 419 -0.02 -21.68 1.10
CA ALA A 419 -1.00 -21.80 2.18
C ALA A 419 -1.02 -20.54 3.04
N ASN A 420 -1.67 -20.62 4.21
CA ASN A 420 -1.78 -19.49 5.09
C ASN A 420 -0.48 -19.18 5.81
N TRP A 421 -0.07 -17.91 5.77
CA TRP A 421 1.06 -17.37 6.52
C TRP A 421 0.93 -15.84 6.59
N SER A 422 1.68 -15.21 7.48
CA SER A 422 1.77 -13.76 7.62
C SER A 422 3.18 -13.37 8.05
N HIS A 423 3.73 -12.34 7.42
CA HIS A 423 5.04 -11.78 7.71
C HIS A 423 4.87 -10.31 8.10
N ALA A 424 5.41 -9.93 9.26
CA ALA A 424 5.35 -8.58 9.79
C ALA A 424 6.78 -8.03 9.97
N TYR A 425 7.26 -7.29 8.99
CA TYR A 425 8.64 -6.81 8.88
C TYR A 425 8.82 -5.44 9.53
N ALA A 426 9.90 -5.25 10.29
CA ALA A 426 10.32 -3.97 10.84
C ALA A 426 11.84 -3.79 10.73
N TYR A 427 12.26 -2.58 10.36
CA TYR A 427 13.66 -2.17 10.40
C TYR A 427 13.99 -1.55 11.76
N ILE A 428 14.96 -2.14 12.45
CA ILE A 428 15.45 -1.70 13.74
C ILE A 428 16.96 -1.50 13.62
N ARG A 429 17.41 -0.25 13.71
CA ARG A 429 18.85 0.06 13.74
C ARG A 429 19.36 -0.12 15.16
N ILE A 430 20.55 -0.66 15.36
CA ILE A 430 21.10 -0.85 16.71
C ILE A 430 22.56 -0.42 16.67
N PRO A 431 22.92 0.70 17.32
CA PRO A 431 24.30 1.14 17.36
C PRO A 431 25.23 0.10 18.01
N ALA A 432 26.51 0.18 17.71
CA ALA A 432 27.53 -0.69 18.30
C ALA A 432 27.46 -0.72 19.84
N GLY A 433 27.35 -1.90 20.43
CA GLY A 433 27.30 -2.12 21.88
C GLY A 433 25.98 -1.76 22.57
N GLU A 434 24.98 -1.28 21.84
CA GLU A 434 23.69 -0.85 22.40
C GLU A 434 22.63 -1.96 22.38
N SER A 435 21.50 -1.70 23.03
CA SER A 435 20.34 -2.58 23.06
C SER A 435 19.02 -1.82 22.91
N VAL A 436 18.02 -2.49 22.36
CA VAL A 436 16.62 -2.05 22.37
C VAL A 436 15.75 -3.04 23.13
N ASP A 437 14.65 -2.54 23.69
CA ASP A 437 13.66 -3.33 24.40
C ASP A 437 12.26 -2.84 24.02
N TYR A 438 11.54 -3.69 23.29
CA TYR A 438 10.25 -3.36 22.72
C TYR A 438 9.20 -4.41 23.05
N GLU A 439 7.94 -4.02 22.90
CA GLU A 439 6.82 -4.92 22.84
C GLU A 439 6.24 -4.95 21.42
N TYR A 440 6.29 -6.12 20.77
CA TYR A 440 5.50 -6.40 19.59
C TYR A 440 4.07 -6.69 20.01
N THR A 441 3.11 -5.93 19.45
CA THR A 441 1.68 -6.10 19.69
C THR A 441 0.93 -6.27 18.39
N THR A 442 0.04 -7.25 18.29
CA THR A 442 -0.91 -7.35 17.18
C THR A 442 -2.33 -7.30 17.70
N ALA A 443 -3.07 -6.29 17.26
CA ALA A 443 -4.51 -6.22 17.41
C ALA A 443 -5.19 -6.89 16.20
N TYR A 444 -6.28 -7.61 16.46
CA TYR A 444 -7.06 -8.27 15.40
C TYR A 444 -8.39 -7.58 15.16
N ALA A 445 -9.20 -7.33 16.19
CA ALA A 445 -10.51 -6.70 16.03
C ALA A 445 -10.50 -5.22 16.44
N LYS A 446 -10.16 -4.93 17.70
CA LYS A 446 -10.14 -3.57 18.24
C LYS A 446 -8.74 -3.11 18.65
N TRP A 447 -8.52 -1.80 18.63
CA TRP A 447 -7.40 -1.13 19.29
C TRP A 447 -8.01 -0.06 20.19
N GLY A 448 -8.13 -0.40 21.48
CA GLY A 448 -8.93 0.35 22.44
C GLY A 448 -10.40 -0.05 22.30
N ASP A 449 -11.32 0.91 22.32
CA ASP A 449 -12.76 0.62 22.21
C ASP A 449 -13.30 0.49 20.77
N SER A 450 -12.52 0.90 19.76
CA SER A 450 -12.89 0.94 18.34
C SER A 450 -12.12 -0.06 17.47
N TYR A 451 -12.68 -0.40 16.30
CA TYR A 451 -12.10 -1.39 15.40
C TYR A 451 -10.79 -0.89 14.77
N THR A 452 -9.85 -1.79 14.50
CA THR A 452 -8.60 -1.40 13.83
C THR A 452 -8.83 -1.09 12.35
N SER A 453 -7.96 -0.28 11.77
CA SER A 453 -7.77 -0.13 10.33
C SER A 453 -6.47 -0.80 9.94
N SER A 454 -6.43 -1.56 8.85
CA SER A 454 -5.18 -2.10 8.33
C SER A 454 -5.09 -2.13 6.80
N PHE A 455 -3.86 -2.05 6.30
CA PHE A 455 -3.47 -2.45 4.95
C PHE A 455 -2.44 -3.58 5.01
N SER A 456 -2.50 -4.48 4.04
CA SER A 456 -1.50 -5.52 3.83
C SER A 456 -1.32 -5.81 2.35
N GLN A 457 -0.11 -6.18 1.95
CA GLN A 457 0.04 -6.89 0.68
C GLN A 457 -0.55 -8.30 0.83
N LEU A 458 -1.43 -8.66 -0.11
CA LEU A 458 -2.08 -9.95 -0.22
C LEU A 458 -1.33 -10.80 -1.25
N CYS A 459 -0.67 -11.84 -0.77
CA CYS A 459 -0.06 -12.84 -1.63
C CYS A 459 -1.14 -13.74 -2.24
N LEU A 460 -1.07 -13.94 -3.55
CA LEU A 460 -2.00 -14.79 -4.30
C LEU A 460 -1.43 -16.16 -4.70
N VAL A 461 -0.25 -16.51 -4.20
CA VAL A 461 0.33 -17.84 -4.46
C VAL A 461 -0.64 -18.91 -3.95
N GLY A 462 -1.04 -19.83 -4.84
CA GLY A 462 -2.06 -20.85 -4.59
C GLY A 462 -3.47 -20.47 -5.06
N TRP A 463 -3.82 -19.18 -5.18
CA TRP A 463 -5.12 -18.73 -5.71
C TRP A 463 -5.11 -18.55 -7.24
N GLY A 464 -4.06 -17.91 -7.78
CA GLY A 464 -3.94 -17.47 -9.18
C GLY A 464 -3.49 -16.01 -9.28
N SER A 465 -3.34 -15.45 -10.48
CA SER A 465 -2.79 -14.09 -10.75
C SER A 465 -1.33 -13.86 -10.28
N ASN A 466 -0.94 -14.29 -9.08
CA ASN A 466 0.43 -14.19 -8.54
C ASN A 466 1.00 -12.74 -8.46
N GLN A 467 0.12 -11.74 -8.49
CA GLN A 467 0.44 -10.30 -8.49
C GLN A 467 0.44 -9.68 -7.09
N TRP A 468 0.80 -8.39 -7.02
CA TRP A 468 0.89 -7.58 -5.81
C TRP A 468 -0.46 -7.04 -5.31
N TRP A 469 -1.39 -7.92 -4.96
CA TRP A 469 -2.71 -7.47 -4.48
C TRP A 469 -2.62 -6.77 -3.13
N ILE A 470 -3.58 -5.90 -2.85
CA ILE A 470 -3.66 -5.17 -1.58
C ILE A 470 -5.01 -5.40 -0.95
N SER A 471 -5.00 -5.67 0.34
CA SER A 471 -6.21 -5.86 1.14
C SER A 471 -6.26 -4.80 2.23
N SER A 472 -7.41 -4.13 2.38
CA SER A 472 -7.72 -3.31 3.54
C SER A 472 -8.79 -3.97 4.40
N SER A 473 -8.75 -3.70 5.71
CA SER A 473 -9.70 -4.27 6.67
C SER A 473 -10.06 -3.29 7.78
N ILE A 474 -11.27 -3.47 8.32
CA ILE A 474 -11.75 -2.83 9.56
C ILE A 474 -12.00 -3.93 10.57
N GLY A 475 -11.06 -4.10 11.51
CA GLY A 475 -10.94 -5.32 12.30
C GLY A 475 -10.72 -6.56 11.43
N SER A 476 -10.51 -7.71 12.06
CA SER A 476 -10.28 -8.99 11.37
C SER A 476 -11.58 -9.73 11.09
N PHE A 477 -12.58 -8.99 10.62
CA PHE A 477 -13.91 -9.51 10.24
C PHE A 477 -13.97 -9.95 8.78
N GLY A 478 -12.90 -9.72 8.02
CA GLY A 478 -12.86 -9.95 6.59
C GLY A 478 -12.13 -8.79 5.91
N GLU A 479 -11.94 -8.91 4.61
CA GLU A 479 -11.52 -7.78 3.80
C GLU A 479 -12.66 -6.77 3.68
N MET A 480 -12.32 -5.51 3.85
CA MET A 480 -13.22 -4.39 3.60
C MET A 480 -13.12 -3.96 2.14
N PHE A 481 -11.90 -3.79 1.62
CA PHE A 481 -11.62 -3.56 0.20
C PHE A 481 -10.43 -4.39 -0.30
N CYS A 482 -10.52 -4.86 -1.54
CA CYS A 482 -9.43 -5.49 -2.27
C CYS A 482 -9.02 -4.67 -3.49
N PHE A 483 -7.73 -4.57 -3.74
CA PHE A 483 -7.18 -3.83 -4.87
C PHE A 483 -6.26 -4.69 -5.73
N ASP A 484 -6.44 -4.58 -7.05
CA ASP A 484 -5.53 -5.09 -8.08
C ASP A 484 -4.86 -3.89 -8.77
N PRO A 485 -3.69 -3.42 -8.29
CA PRO A 485 -3.07 -2.22 -8.84
C PRO A 485 -2.73 -2.32 -10.34
N ASP A 486 -2.44 -3.52 -10.86
CA ASP A 486 -2.36 -3.75 -12.32
C ASP A 486 -3.52 -4.66 -12.77
N PRO A 487 -4.70 -4.08 -13.05
CA PRO A 487 -5.91 -4.85 -13.29
C PRO A 487 -5.86 -5.67 -14.57
N THR A 488 -4.84 -5.48 -15.43
CA THR A 488 -4.74 -6.13 -16.74
C THR A 488 -4.61 -7.65 -16.64
N GLN A 489 -4.16 -8.16 -15.51
CA GLN A 489 -3.98 -9.58 -15.32
C GLN A 489 -5.28 -10.27 -14.89
N HIS A 490 -5.98 -9.74 -13.89
CA HIS A 490 -7.31 -10.24 -13.51
C HIS A 490 -8.38 -9.89 -14.57
N GLY A 491 -8.18 -8.82 -15.33
CA GLY A 491 -9.05 -8.36 -16.41
C GLY A 491 -10.30 -7.62 -15.93
N ARG A 492 -10.28 -7.12 -14.69
CA ARG A 492 -11.43 -6.52 -14.00
C ARG A 492 -11.26 -5.02 -13.75
N SER A 493 -10.91 -4.61 -12.53
CA SER A 493 -10.82 -3.22 -12.10
C SER A 493 -9.76 -3.05 -11.00
N ILE A 494 -9.28 -1.82 -10.79
CA ILE A 494 -8.31 -1.53 -9.72
C ILE A 494 -8.94 -1.79 -8.36
N ILE A 495 -10.15 -1.29 -8.13
CA ILE A 495 -10.92 -1.60 -6.92
C ILE A 495 -11.73 -2.84 -7.25
N CYS A 496 -11.30 -3.98 -6.74
CA CYS A 496 -11.96 -5.26 -6.90
C CYS A 496 -13.08 -5.35 -5.86
N ASP A 497 -12.84 -5.99 -4.73
CA ASP A 497 -13.89 -6.28 -3.76
C ASP A 497 -14.16 -5.08 -2.84
N SER A 498 -15.42 -4.88 -2.47
CA SER A 498 -15.84 -3.92 -1.44
C SER A 498 -17.00 -4.49 -0.65
N HIS A 499 -16.86 -4.59 0.66
CA HIS A 499 -17.78 -5.31 1.54
C HIS A 499 -18.57 -4.38 2.47
N GLY A 500 -19.75 -4.81 2.92
CA GLY A 500 -20.46 -4.09 3.98
C GLY A 500 -19.73 -4.18 5.32
N LEU A 501 -20.03 -3.32 6.29
CA LEU A 501 -19.48 -3.44 7.64
C LEU A 501 -20.63 -3.72 8.62
N LEU A 502 -20.46 -4.76 9.45
CA LEU A 502 -21.38 -5.09 10.55
C LEU A 502 -22.83 -5.35 10.11
N ILE A 503 -23.00 -6.02 8.96
CA ILE A 503 -24.29 -6.49 8.43
C ILE A 503 -24.36 -8.02 8.39
N GLY A 504 -25.56 -8.59 8.58
CA GLY A 504 -25.77 -10.04 8.66
C GLY A 504 -25.50 -10.80 7.35
N THR A 505 -25.00 -12.04 7.45
CA THR A 505 -24.57 -12.87 6.31
C THR A 505 -25.48 -14.07 6.03
N GLU A 506 -26.75 -14.04 6.47
CA GLU A 506 -27.61 -15.23 6.55
C GLU A 506 -27.56 -16.18 5.34
N GLY A 507 -26.84 -17.28 5.53
CA GLY A 507 -26.69 -18.40 4.61
C GLY A 507 -25.73 -19.44 5.20
N SER A 508 -26.26 -20.45 5.89
CA SER A 508 -25.52 -21.62 6.44
C SER A 508 -24.33 -21.34 7.38
N GLY A 509 -24.60 -20.81 8.58
CA GLY A 509 -23.71 -21.02 9.74
C GLY A 509 -22.66 -19.95 10.04
N TYR A 510 -22.69 -18.80 9.35
CA TYR A 510 -21.82 -17.65 9.64
C TYR A 510 -22.48 -16.68 10.64
N GLY A 511 -21.70 -16.16 11.59
CA GLY A 511 -22.15 -15.33 12.73
C GLY A 511 -21.74 -13.86 12.60
N ASN A 512 -22.03 -13.07 13.64
CA ASN A 512 -21.56 -11.68 13.72
C ASN A 512 -20.02 -11.62 13.73
N TYR A 513 -19.47 -10.57 13.13
CA TYR A 513 -18.03 -10.28 13.05
C TYR A 513 -17.27 -11.24 12.13
N GLU A 514 -17.92 -11.63 11.03
CA GLU A 514 -17.37 -12.46 9.96
C GLU A 514 -17.54 -11.78 8.61
N TRP A 515 -17.09 -12.45 7.54
CA TRP A 515 -17.00 -11.90 6.20
C TRP A 515 -18.37 -11.50 5.66
N SER A 516 -18.62 -10.20 5.53
CA SER A 516 -19.88 -9.64 5.03
C SER A 516 -20.00 -9.75 3.52
N ASN A 517 -21.23 -9.74 2.99
CA ASN A 517 -21.43 -9.62 1.55
C ASN A 517 -20.98 -8.25 1.04
N GLY A 518 -20.67 -8.18 -0.24
CA GLY A 518 -20.11 -7.00 -0.88
C GLY A 518 -20.34 -6.99 -2.37
N ASP A 519 -20.54 -5.80 -2.93
CA ASP A 519 -20.73 -5.59 -4.36
C ASP A 519 -19.65 -4.63 -4.87
N GLY A 520 -18.55 -5.23 -5.31
CA GLY A 520 -17.30 -4.57 -5.69
C GLY A 520 -17.36 -3.69 -6.94
N GLY A 521 -16.17 -3.36 -7.44
CA GLY A 521 -15.95 -2.68 -8.71
C GLY A 521 -15.95 -1.17 -8.59
N SER A 522 -14.80 -0.58 -8.82
CA SER A 522 -14.60 0.84 -9.11
C SER A 522 -13.23 1.04 -9.76
N ASP A 523 -13.03 2.17 -10.43
CA ASP A 523 -11.81 2.40 -11.18
C ASP A 523 -11.32 3.84 -11.08
N PHE A 524 -9.99 3.97 -11.08
CA PHE A 524 -9.27 5.23 -11.27
C PHE A 524 -8.91 5.37 -12.75
N LEU A 525 -9.04 6.59 -13.28
CA LEU A 525 -8.68 6.96 -14.66
C LEU A 525 -9.17 5.97 -15.72
N VAL A 526 -10.38 6.18 -16.22
CA VAL A 526 -10.86 5.48 -17.41
C VAL A 526 -10.57 6.33 -18.62
N TYR A 527 -9.50 5.99 -19.33
CA TYR A 527 -8.99 6.78 -20.45
C TYR A 527 -8.89 5.92 -21.71
N TYR A 528 -9.65 6.31 -22.73
CA TYR A 528 -9.60 5.77 -24.08
C TYR A 528 -9.18 6.86 -25.05
N GLU A 529 -8.03 6.69 -25.69
CA GLU A 529 -7.55 7.62 -26.71
C GLU A 529 -8.50 7.66 -27.91
N LYS A 530 -8.61 8.84 -28.52
CA LYS A 530 -9.48 9.07 -29.67
C LYS A 530 -9.20 8.09 -30.81
N GLY A 531 -10.26 7.49 -31.33
CA GLY A 531 -10.20 6.52 -32.43
C GLY A 531 -9.91 5.08 -31.99
N LYS A 532 -9.65 4.82 -30.70
CA LYS A 532 -9.55 3.45 -30.16
C LYS A 532 -10.91 2.89 -29.70
N GLY A 533 -11.94 3.73 -29.57
CA GLY A 533 -13.26 3.36 -29.08
C GLY A 533 -13.31 3.24 -27.55
N GLY A 534 -14.39 3.72 -26.93
CA GLY A 534 -14.52 3.87 -25.47
C GLY A 534 -15.10 2.67 -24.70
N ILE A 535 -15.00 1.46 -25.26
CA ILE A 535 -15.73 0.28 -24.76
C ILE A 535 -14.83 -0.94 -24.53
N SER A 536 -13.89 -1.24 -25.44
CA SER A 536 -13.11 -2.47 -25.35
C SER A 536 -12.05 -2.34 -24.27
N TYR A 537 -12.10 -3.17 -23.23
CA TYR A 537 -11.14 -3.17 -22.12
C TYR A 537 -9.66 -3.09 -22.58
N TYR A 538 -9.30 -3.84 -23.61
CA TYR A 538 -7.93 -3.90 -24.14
C TYR A 538 -7.48 -2.65 -24.90
N ASN A 539 -8.40 -1.73 -25.20
CA ASN A 539 -8.11 -0.43 -25.81
C ASN A 539 -7.91 0.68 -24.76
N ARG A 540 -8.12 0.40 -23.48
CA ARG A 540 -7.92 1.36 -22.38
C ARG A 540 -6.43 1.65 -22.19
N ASN A 541 -6.10 2.91 -21.97
CA ASN A 541 -4.79 3.28 -21.46
C ASN A 541 -4.82 3.16 -19.93
N PHE A 542 -4.27 2.08 -19.41
CA PHE A 542 -4.20 1.83 -17.96
C PHE A 542 -3.14 2.70 -17.31
N ILE A 543 -3.24 2.87 -15.99
CA ILE A 543 -2.15 3.40 -15.20
C ILE A 543 -1.09 2.29 -15.09
N ASN A 544 0.14 2.56 -15.50
CA ASN A 544 1.30 1.67 -15.41
C ASN A 544 2.46 2.36 -14.67
N ALA A 545 3.60 1.66 -14.57
CA ALA A 545 4.76 2.13 -13.80
C ALA A 545 4.40 2.52 -12.36
N LEU A 546 3.48 1.75 -11.77
CA LEU A 546 2.87 2.04 -10.48
C LEU A 546 3.82 1.75 -9.34
N LYS A 547 4.32 2.80 -8.69
CA LYS A 547 5.01 2.70 -7.39
C LYS A 547 3.99 2.84 -6.27
N ILE A 548 3.99 1.88 -5.36
CA ILE A 548 3.06 1.81 -4.22
C ILE A 548 3.82 2.16 -2.94
N ASP A 549 3.35 3.20 -2.28
CA ASP A 549 4.01 3.78 -1.12
C ASP A 549 3.12 3.65 0.13
N TYR A 550 3.54 2.81 1.08
CA TYR A 550 2.78 2.54 2.30
C TYR A 550 3.07 3.56 3.39
N ILE A 551 2.32 4.65 3.41
CA ILE A 551 2.50 5.74 4.37
C ILE A 551 2.30 5.20 5.80
N ASN A 552 1.17 4.52 6.04
CA ASN A 552 0.81 3.94 7.33
C ASN A 552 0.11 2.59 7.13
N TYR A 553 0.50 1.57 7.91
CA TYR A 553 -0.12 0.23 7.82
C TYR A 553 -1.34 0.07 8.73
N SER A 554 -1.29 0.48 10.00
CA SER A 554 -2.34 0.27 11.04
C SER A 554 -1.97 1.02 12.34
N PRO A 555 -2.82 1.10 13.39
CA PRO A 555 -4.21 0.61 13.52
C PRO A 555 -5.31 1.69 13.47
N ASN A 556 -4.97 2.97 13.36
CA ASN A 556 -5.94 4.08 13.40
C ASN A 556 -6.24 4.63 12.01
N ILE A 557 -5.19 4.98 11.28
CA ILE A 557 -5.24 5.51 9.91
C ILE A 557 -4.25 4.71 9.08
N SER A 558 -4.76 3.90 8.17
CA SER A 558 -3.96 3.16 7.20
C SER A 558 -4.02 3.89 5.87
N ARG A 559 -2.86 4.23 5.30
CA ARG A 559 -2.78 5.01 4.07
C ARG A 559 -1.70 4.45 3.15
N ILE A 560 -2.06 4.29 1.89
CA ILE A 560 -1.13 4.00 0.79
C ILE A 560 -1.32 5.03 -0.32
N THR A 561 -0.26 5.30 -1.08
CA THR A 561 -0.34 6.13 -2.29
C THR A 561 0.23 5.39 -3.49
N PHE A 562 -0.27 5.72 -4.67
CA PHE A 562 0.19 5.19 -5.95
C PHE A 562 0.69 6.34 -6.79
N THR A 563 1.85 6.17 -7.44
CA THR A 563 2.31 7.09 -8.48
C THR A 563 2.59 6.29 -9.74
N GLY A 564 2.04 6.74 -10.86
CA GLY A 564 2.19 6.08 -12.15
C GLY A 564 1.79 6.97 -13.32
N TYR A 565 1.71 6.39 -14.51
CA TYR A 565 1.41 7.11 -15.74
C TYR A 565 0.37 6.37 -16.58
N SER A 566 -0.41 7.05 -17.41
CA SER A 566 -1.17 6.38 -18.46
C SER A 566 -0.22 5.60 -19.38
N SER A 567 -0.71 4.51 -20.00
CA SER A 567 0.12 3.66 -20.87
C SER A 567 0.82 4.41 -22.02
N ASP A 568 0.25 5.52 -22.50
CA ASP A 568 0.85 6.41 -23.49
C ASP A 568 1.75 7.51 -22.90
N ARG A 569 1.96 7.48 -21.58
CA ARG A 569 2.71 8.44 -20.73
C ARG A 569 2.23 9.89 -20.81
N LYS A 570 1.03 10.15 -21.34
CA LYS A 570 0.47 11.50 -21.48
C LYS A 570 -0.13 12.05 -20.18
N ILE A 571 -0.47 11.21 -19.22
CA ILE A 571 -1.11 11.59 -17.96
C ILE A 571 -0.31 11.00 -16.80
N LYS A 572 0.20 11.83 -15.88
CA LYS A 572 0.70 11.38 -14.57
C LYS A 572 -0.48 11.18 -13.64
N ALA A 573 -0.54 10.06 -12.94
CA ALA A 573 -1.52 9.76 -11.91
C ALA A 573 -0.86 9.68 -10.54
N GLU A 574 -1.43 10.38 -9.57
CA GLU A 574 -1.09 10.33 -8.15
C GLU A 574 -2.38 9.97 -7.40
N LEU A 575 -2.45 8.77 -6.83
CA LEU A 575 -3.65 8.25 -6.15
C LEU A 575 -3.38 8.03 -4.67
N GLY A 576 -4.39 8.17 -3.83
CA GLY A 576 -4.31 7.94 -2.38
C GLY A 576 -5.47 7.10 -1.90
N LEU A 577 -5.20 6.12 -1.05
CA LEU A 577 -6.21 5.26 -0.46
C LEU A 577 -6.06 5.33 1.07
N THR A 578 -7.12 5.74 1.77
CA THR A 578 -7.11 5.86 3.23
C THR A 578 -8.24 5.08 3.86
N GLN A 579 -7.89 4.04 4.62
CA GLN A 579 -8.79 3.39 5.56
C GLN A 579 -8.62 4.02 6.93
N THR A 580 -9.73 4.25 7.63
CA THR A 580 -9.72 4.74 9.01
C THR A 580 -10.47 3.77 9.88
N ARG A 581 -10.18 3.76 11.18
CA ARG A 581 -11.10 3.10 12.12
C ARG A 581 -12.47 3.75 12.06
N VAL A 582 -13.47 2.90 12.10
CA VAL A 582 -14.89 3.25 12.06
C VAL A 582 -15.64 2.13 12.77
N ASP A 583 -16.78 2.43 13.36
CA ASP A 583 -17.69 1.46 13.96
C ASP A 583 -19.14 1.59 13.43
N ASP A 584 -19.34 2.49 12.46
CA ASP A 584 -20.62 2.83 11.84
C ASP A 584 -20.84 2.01 10.56
N ILE A 585 -20.23 2.39 9.44
CA ILE A 585 -20.40 1.78 8.13
C ILE A 585 -19.06 1.54 7.45
N GLY A 586 -19.08 0.70 6.43
CA GLY A 586 -17.90 0.46 5.63
C GLY A 586 -17.63 1.67 4.74
N LYS A 587 -16.53 2.41 5.00
CA LYS A 587 -16.18 3.60 4.22
C LYS A 587 -14.67 3.76 4.07
N MET A 588 -14.27 4.39 2.97
CA MET A 588 -12.87 4.61 2.61
C MET A 588 -12.70 5.87 1.77
N LEU A 589 -11.58 6.57 1.92
CA LEU A 589 -11.25 7.75 1.12
C LEU A 589 -10.32 7.37 -0.04
N PHE A 590 -10.67 7.87 -1.22
CA PHE A 590 -9.94 7.74 -2.46
C PHE A 590 -9.56 9.13 -2.99
N ASP A 591 -8.28 9.45 -2.93
CA ASP A 591 -7.71 10.65 -3.54
C ASP A 591 -7.26 10.34 -4.96
N PHE A 592 -7.45 11.28 -5.86
CA PHE A 592 -6.84 11.24 -7.19
C PHE A 592 -6.30 12.62 -7.56
N LYS A 593 -5.20 12.61 -8.29
CA LYS A 593 -4.67 13.76 -8.99
C LYS A 593 -4.07 13.33 -10.32
N TYR A 594 -4.46 14.03 -11.38
CA TYR A 594 -4.00 13.80 -12.73
C TYR A 594 -3.36 15.04 -13.29
N THR A 595 -2.12 14.91 -13.78
CA THR A 595 -1.41 15.98 -14.49
C THR A 595 -1.25 15.58 -15.96
N PHE A 596 -1.80 16.38 -16.86
CA PHE A 596 -1.73 16.15 -18.31
C PHE A 596 -0.38 16.64 -18.84
N LEU A 597 0.54 15.72 -19.13
CA LEU A 597 1.91 15.99 -19.58
C LEU A 597 1.97 16.33 -21.08
N GLU A 598 0.97 15.89 -21.83
CA GLU A 598 0.75 16.18 -23.24
C GLU A 598 -0.72 16.54 -23.51
N ASN A 599 -1.01 16.95 -24.75
CA ASN A 599 -2.39 17.10 -25.20
C ASN A 599 -3.03 15.72 -25.33
N VAL A 600 -4.25 15.58 -24.83
CA VAL A 600 -5.02 14.33 -24.84
C VAL A 600 -6.32 14.55 -25.61
N GLU A 601 -6.46 13.82 -26.72
CA GLU A 601 -7.73 13.63 -27.42
C GLU A 601 -8.31 12.27 -27.03
N TYR A 602 -9.58 12.21 -26.63
CA TYR A 602 -10.17 11.00 -26.06
C TYR A 602 -11.55 10.67 -26.65
N ASP A 603 -11.89 9.38 -26.68
CA ASP A 603 -13.24 8.88 -26.95
C ASP A 603 -14.05 8.73 -25.65
N ARG A 604 -13.38 8.47 -24.53
CA ARG A 604 -13.95 8.43 -23.17
C ARG A 604 -12.88 8.78 -22.13
N LEU A 605 -13.25 9.61 -21.17
CA LEU A 605 -12.38 10.01 -20.07
C LEU A 605 -13.22 10.15 -18.78
N ALA A 606 -12.84 9.42 -17.74
CA ALA A 606 -13.36 9.59 -16.38
C ALA A 606 -12.21 9.63 -15.38
N PHE A 607 -12.26 10.54 -14.42
CA PHE A 607 -11.27 10.70 -13.36
C PHE A 607 -11.42 9.63 -12.27
N PHE A 608 -12.67 9.26 -11.97
CA PHE A 608 -13.04 8.19 -11.03
C PHE A 608 -14.38 7.59 -11.45
N GLN A 609 -14.62 6.33 -11.12
CA GLN A 609 -15.89 5.65 -11.35
C GLN A 609 -16.41 4.94 -10.10
N LEU A 610 -17.68 5.15 -9.77
CA LEU A 610 -18.45 4.31 -8.85
C LEU A 610 -19.10 3.17 -9.65
N GLY A 611 -18.67 1.94 -9.39
CA GLY A 611 -18.83 0.83 -10.34
C GLY A 611 -17.65 0.76 -11.31
N ALA A 612 -17.45 -0.39 -11.96
CA ALA A 612 -16.43 -0.56 -12.99
C ALA A 612 -16.98 -1.25 -14.23
N ASP A 613 -16.37 -1.01 -15.39
CA ASP A 613 -16.79 -1.65 -16.65
C ASP A 613 -16.82 -3.19 -16.52
N ASN A 614 -15.75 -3.78 -16.00
CA ASN A 614 -15.55 -5.25 -15.94
C ASN A 614 -15.76 -5.86 -14.54
N TYR A 615 -16.40 -5.14 -13.61
CA TYR A 615 -16.67 -5.67 -12.27
C TYR A 615 -17.87 -5.04 -11.57
N ASN A 616 -19.02 -4.93 -12.25
CA ASN A 616 -20.21 -4.25 -11.73
C ASN A 616 -21.48 -5.08 -11.87
N ASP A 617 -21.41 -6.35 -11.44
CA ASP A 617 -22.54 -7.29 -11.42
C ASP A 617 -23.42 -7.06 -10.18
N SER A 618 -24.10 -5.91 -10.20
CA SER A 618 -24.86 -5.36 -9.09
C SER A 618 -26.34 -5.75 -9.11
N GLY A 619 -26.92 -5.98 -7.93
CA GLY A 619 -28.37 -6.12 -7.74
C GLY A 619 -29.11 -4.80 -7.57
N MET A 620 -28.42 -3.64 -7.59
CA MET A 620 -29.04 -2.33 -7.35
C MET A 620 -30.03 -1.98 -8.45
N THR A 621 -31.21 -1.52 -8.07
CA THR A 621 -32.30 -1.19 -9.01
C THR A 621 -32.50 0.30 -9.22
N LYS A 622 -31.84 1.14 -8.42
CA LYS A 622 -31.98 2.60 -8.48
C LYS A 622 -30.65 3.32 -8.41
N LEU A 623 -30.59 4.45 -9.12
CA LEU A 623 -29.54 5.44 -9.03
C LEU A 623 -30.15 6.77 -8.57
N ALA A 624 -29.50 7.42 -7.61
CA ALA A 624 -29.79 8.80 -7.27
C ALA A 624 -28.50 9.61 -7.15
N TYR A 625 -28.58 10.90 -7.46
CA TYR A 625 -27.50 11.83 -7.17
C TYR A 625 -28.06 13.18 -6.74
N GLY A 626 -27.25 13.93 -6.00
CA GLY A 626 -27.66 15.22 -5.46
C GLY A 626 -26.51 15.94 -4.77
N ASN A 627 -26.91 16.91 -3.97
CA ASN A 627 -26.01 17.77 -3.20
C ASN A 627 -26.61 18.00 -1.80
N GLY A 628 -26.08 18.97 -1.05
CA GLY A 628 -26.58 19.33 0.27
C GLY A 628 -28.06 19.74 0.31
N ASP A 629 -28.62 20.28 -0.77
CA ASP A 629 -30.02 20.72 -0.83
C ASP A 629 -31.00 19.55 -0.99
N GLY A 630 -30.55 18.40 -1.49
CA GLY A 630 -31.39 17.23 -1.68
C GLY A 630 -31.06 16.44 -2.95
N VAL A 631 -32.00 15.56 -3.33
CA VAL A 631 -31.94 14.78 -4.56
C VAL A 631 -32.19 15.66 -5.79
N ILE A 632 -31.32 15.56 -6.79
CA ILE A 632 -31.51 16.21 -8.10
C ILE A 632 -32.22 15.25 -9.05
N LEU A 633 -31.80 13.99 -9.06
CA LEU A 633 -32.42 12.93 -9.84
C LEU A 633 -32.40 11.63 -9.04
N GLU A 634 -33.51 10.90 -9.07
CA GLU A 634 -33.61 9.48 -8.73
C GLU A 634 -34.29 8.76 -9.90
N THR A 635 -33.76 7.61 -10.29
CA THR A 635 -34.24 6.86 -11.46
C THR A 635 -33.90 5.38 -11.38
N ASP A 636 -34.65 4.58 -12.12
CA ASP A 636 -34.45 3.13 -12.17
C ASP A 636 -33.21 2.78 -13.03
N MET A 637 -32.49 1.74 -12.60
CA MET A 637 -31.42 1.14 -13.37
C MET A 637 -31.98 0.46 -14.65
N PRO A 638 -31.22 0.45 -15.75
CA PRO A 638 -31.63 -0.16 -17.00
C PRO A 638 -31.78 -1.68 -16.83
N LYS A 639 -32.83 -2.25 -17.43
CA LYS A 639 -33.09 -3.70 -17.46
C LYS A 639 -32.75 -4.34 -18.82
N ASP A 640 -31.92 -3.68 -19.63
CA ASP A 640 -31.63 -4.11 -21.01
C ASP A 640 -30.98 -5.50 -21.02
N ASP A 641 -31.48 -6.44 -21.83
CA ASP A 641 -31.05 -7.84 -21.83
C ASP A 641 -29.80 -8.10 -22.69
N LYS A 642 -29.26 -7.06 -23.32
CA LYS A 642 -28.06 -7.14 -24.14
C LYS A 642 -26.83 -7.33 -23.28
N SER A 643 -26.18 -8.49 -23.43
CA SER A 643 -24.86 -8.74 -22.88
C SER A 643 -23.80 -7.81 -23.48
N GLY A 644 -22.84 -7.39 -22.67
CA GLY A 644 -21.75 -6.50 -23.06
C GLY A 644 -22.06 -5.00 -22.84
N TYR A 645 -21.00 -4.20 -22.88
CA TYR A 645 -21.07 -2.76 -22.62
C TYR A 645 -21.91 -2.02 -23.68
N VAL A 646 -22.85 -1.20 -23.22
CA VAL A 646 -23.81 -0.52 -24.11
C VAL A 646 -23.38 0.92 -24.41
N GLY A 647 -22.45 1.47 -23.63
CA GLY A 647 -22.02 2.87 -23.74
C GLY A 647 -22.76 3.77 -22.75
N TYR A 648 -22.80 5.07 -23.02
CA TYR A 648 -23.54 6.02 -22.18
C TYR A 648 -25.05 5.74 -22.15
N HIS A 649 -25.65 5.89 -20.97
CA HIS A 649 -27.07 5.64 -20.76
C HIS A 649 -27.92 6.64 -21.58
N LYS A 650 -28.77 6.11 -22.47
CA LYS A 650 -29.43 6.89 -23.54
C LYS A 650 -30.36 8.00 -23.04
N THR A 651 -30.91 7.85 -21.83
CA THR A 651 -31.88 8.81 -21.27
C THR A 651 -31.26 9.76 -20.25
N MET A 652 -29.97 9.60 -19.93
CA MET A 652 -29.25 10.49 -19.03
C MET A 652 -28.38 11.45 -19.81
N GLU A 653 -28.36 12.70 -19.37
CA GLU A 653 -27.38 13.66 -19.85
C GLU A 653 -25.97 13.25 -19.38
N GLN A 654 -24.97 13.51 -20.22
CA GLN A 654 -23.56 13.32 -19.89
C GLN A 654 -22.96 14.64 -19.42
N GLN A 655 -21.93 14.56 -18.58
CA GLN A 655 -21.19 15.71 -18.05
C GLN A 655 -22.10 16.72 -17.34
N VAL A 656 -23.02 16.20 -16.52
CA VAL A 656 -23.94 16.99 -15.72
C VAL A 656 -23.17 17.64 -14.59
N GLU A 657 -23.04 18.97 -14.62
CA GLU A 657 -22.48 19.74 -13.51
C GLU A 657 -23.43 19.65 -12.31
N ILE A 658 -22.89 19.28 -11.15
CA ILE A 658 -23.66 19.24 -9.90
C ILE A 658 -23.30 20.47 -9.09
N PRO A 659 -24.21 21.45 -8.90
CA PRO A 659 -23.90 22.66 -8.16
C PRO A 659 -23.93 22.41 -6.64
N GLY A 660 -23.31 23.31 -5.88
CA GLY A 660 -23.38 23.33 -4.41
C GLY A 660 -22.31 22.46 -3.74
N ASP A 661 -22.49 22.21 -2.45
CA ASP A 661 -21.57 21.43 -1.63
C ASP A 661 -22.13 20.03 -1.34
N SER A 662 -21.28 19.14 -0.82
CA SER A 662 -21.65 17.78 -0.42
C SER A 662 -22.26 16.98 -1.59
N VAL A 663 -21.61 16.97 -2.74
CA VAL A 663 -22.08 16.21 -3.91
C VAL A 663 -22.03 14.72 -3.62
N TRP A 664 -23.11 14.00 -3.89
CA TRP A 664 -23.24 12.58 -3.58
C TRP A 664 -23.95 11.80 -4.68
N VAL A 665 -23.64 10.49 -4.73
CA VAL A 665 -24.28 9.50 -5.59
C VAL A 665 -24.62 8.27 -4.77
N SER A 666 -25.83 7.74 -4.95
CA SER A 666 -26.36 6.56 -4.27
C SER A 666 -26.83 5.54 -5.30
N MET A 667 -26.36 4.30 -5.17
CA MET A 667 -26.89 3.14 -5.86
C MET A 667 -27.55 2.22 -4.81
N HIS A 668 -28.86 2.06 -4.90
CA HIS A 668 -29.68 1.42 -3.87
C HIS A 668 -30.85 0.62 -4.47
N GLY A 669 -31.72 0.09 -3.61
CA GLY A 669 -32.82 -0.80 -3.99
C GLY A 669 -32.29 -2.17 -4.39
N TYR A 670 -31.35 -2.72 -3.64
CA TYR A 670 -30.67 -3.97 -4.00
C TYR A 670 -31.66 -5.15 -4.06
N GLU A 671 -31.83 -5.74 -5.23
CA GLU A 671 -32.55 -7.00 -5.43
C GLU A 671 -31.56 -8.17 -5.42
N LEU A 672 -31.86 -9.19 -4.60
CA LEU A 672 -30.98 -10.35 -4.44
C LEU A 672 -30.86 -11.13 -5.75
N LEU A 673 -29.66 -11.11 -6.34
CA LEU A 673 -29.38 -11.85 -7.56
C LEU A 673 -29.43 -13.37 -7.33
N PRO A 674 -29.77 -14.18 -8.35
CA PRO A 674 -29.87 -15.63 -8.23
C PRO A 674 -28.61 -16.27 -7.62
N GLY A 675 -28.79 -17.09 -6.58
CA GLY A 675 -27.70 -17.81 -5.90
C GLY A 675 -26.98 -17.01 -4.81
N ARG A 676 -27.30 -15.73 -4.61
CA ARG A 676 -26.84 -14.94 -3.46
C ARG A 676 -27.77 -15.12 -2.26
N THR A 677 -27.26 -14.97 -1.04
CA THR A 677 -28.04 -15.00 0.23
C THR A 677 -27.48 -13.95 1.22
N GLY A 678 -28.15 -13.75 2.35
CA GLY A 678 -27.75 -12.80 3.40
C GLY A 678 -28.06 -11.34 3.07
N ALA A 679 -27.65 -10.42 3.96
CA ALA A 679 -27.79 -8.99 3.72
C ALA A 679 -26.73 -8.50 2.74
N TRP A 680 -27.12 -7.65 1.80
CA TRP A 680 -26.22 -7.04 0.82
C TRP A 680 -26.19 -5.52 1.02
N PRO A 681 -25.02 -4.88 0.98
CA PRO A 681 -24.93 -3.45 1.16
C PRO A 681 -25.36 -2.68 -0.10
N ASN A 682 -25.90 -1.49 0.10
CA ASN A 682 -25.97 -0.46 -0.92
C ASN A 682 -24.61 0.22 -1.09
N LYS A 683 -24.38 0.83 -2.26
CA LYS A 683 -23.10 1.46 -2.61
C LYS A 683 -23.30 2.93 -2.91
N ALA A 684 -22.39 3.76 -2.44
CA ALA A 684 -22.47 5.19 -2.63
C ALA A 684 -21.09 5.84 -2.70
N MET A 685 -21.07 7.07 -3.19
CA MET A 685 -19.91 7.93 -3.06
C MET A 685 -20.30 9.36 -2.70
N VAL A 686 -19.44 10.03 -1.94
CA VAL A 686 -19.50 11.47 -1.71
C VAL A 686 -18.21 12.11 -2.24
N ILE A 687 -18.35 13.16 -3.04
CA ILE A 687 -17.21 13.93 -3.55
C ILE A 687 -16.89 15.00 -2.51
N ARG A 688 -15.86 14.73 -1.71
CA ARG A 688 -15.46 15.58 -0.58
C ARG A 688 -14.70 16.82 -1.03
N GLU A 689 -13.82 16.64 -2.01
CA GLU A 689 -13.02 17.71 -2.61
C GLU A 689 -12.97 17.54 -4.13
N TYR A 690 -13.01 18.66 -4.87
CA TYR A 690 -12.83 18.68 -6.31
C TYR A 690 -12.24 20.01 -6.76
N SER A 691 -11.14 19.95 -7.49
CA SER A 691 -10.44 21.10 -8.05
C SER A 691 -9.87 20.72 -9.41
N ALA A 692 -10.16 21.52 -10.43
CA ALA A 692 -9.64 21.27 -11.77
C ALA A 692 -9.22 22.57 -12.45
N ASN A 693 -8.03 22.58 -13.03
CA ASN A 693 -7.62 23.55 -14.05
C ASN A 693 -7.49 22.81 -15.37
N ILE A 694 -8.48 22.96 -16.24
CA ILE A 694 -8.56 22.26 -17.52
C ILE A 694 -8.59 23.30 -18.63
N ASN A 695 -7.70 23.17 -19.61
CA ASN A 695 -7.64 24.06 -20.77
C ASN A 695 -7.49 25.55 -20.39
N GLY A 696 -6.84 25.84 -19.25
CA GLY A 696 -6.64 27.19 -18.72
C GLY A 696 -7.86 27.78 -17.98
N LYS A 697 -8.91 26.99 -17.73
CA LYS A 697 -10.09 27.39 -16.95
C LYS A 697 -10.19 26.57 -15.66
N SER A 698 -10.54 27.25 -14.57
CA SER A 698 -10.77 26.61 -13.27
C SER A 698 -12.21 26.12 -13.12
N TYR A 699 -12.37 24.93 -12.54
CA TYR A 699 -13.63 24.31 -12.17
C TYR A 699 -13.52 23.83 -10.72
N THR A 700 -14.55 24.11 -9.93
CA THR A 700 -14.65 23.72 -8.52
C THR A 700 -15.85 22.83 -8.26
N GLN A 701 -16.61 22.51 -9.31
CA GLN A 701 -17.79 21.65 -9.26
C GLN A 701 -17.55 20.42 -10.12
N PRO A 702 -17.80 19.21 -9.61
CA PRO A 702 -17.64 18.00 -10.39
C PRO A 702 -18.73 17.90 -11.46
N THR A 703 -18.44 17.16 -12.53
CA THR A 703 -19.45 16.77 -13.51
C THR A 703 -19.60 15.26 -13.55
N LEU A 704 -20.83 14.78 -13.69
CA LEU A 704 -21.16 13.35 -13.68
C LEU A 704 -21.60 12.86 -15.07
N SER A 705 -21.13 11.69 -15.45
CA SER A 705 -21.62 10.94 -16.62
C SER A 705 -21.99 9.52 -16.22
N PHE A 706 -22.85 8.87 -17.00
CA PHE A 706 -23.45 7.58 -16.64
C PHE A 706 -23.25 6.55 -17.74
N PHE A 707 -22.39 5.58 -17.49
CA PHE A 707 -22.05 4.53 -18.44
C PHE A 707 -22.79 3.24 -18.10
N GLN A 708 -23.41 2.61 -19.09
CA GLN A 708 -24.13 1.35 -18.91
C GLN A 708 -23.18 0.17 -19.14
N SER A 709 -22.89 -0.56 -18.06
CA SER A 709 -22.12 -1.80 -18.05
C SER A 709 -23.04 -3.02 -18.03
N ASN A 710 -22.65 -4.11 -18.67
CA ASN A 710 -23.30 -5.41 -18.47
C ASN A 710 -22.26 -6.53 -18.52
N ASN A 711 -21.90 -7.04 -17.34
CA ASN A 711 -20.95 -8.13 -17.15
C ASN A 711 -21.63 -9.45 -16.73
N SER A 712 -22.95 -9.56 -16.96
CA SER A 712 -23.90 -10.66 -16.68
C SER A 712 -25.17 -10.07 -16.06
N THR A 713 -25.02 -8.98 -15.31
CA THR A 713 -26.13 -8.14 -14.84
C THR A 713 -25.99 -6.73 -15.41
N PRO A 714 -27.03 -6.18 -16.08
CA PRO A 714 -27.06 -4.78 -16.50
C PRO A 714 -26.98 -3.85 -15.29
N SER A 715 -26.09 -2.86 -15.34
CA SER A 715 -25.89 -1.88 -14.28
C SER A 715 -25.46 -0.51 -14.86
N ILE A 716 -25.43 0.52 -14.03
CA ILE A 716 -24.85 1.83 -14.35
C ILE A 716 -23.57 2.01 -13.54
N VAL A 717 -22.54 2.51 -14.21
CA VAL A 717 -21.34 3.09 -13.62
C VAL A 717 -21.51 4.60 -13.62
N THR A 718 -21.24 5.26 -12.49
CA THR A 718 -21.22 6.72 -12.42
C THR A 718 -19.79 7.23 -12.50
N GLU A 719 -19.54 8.13 -13.44
CA GLU A 719 -18.22 8.66 -13.77
C GLU A 719 -18.10 10.11 -13.29
N ILE A 720 -17.01 10.45 -12.58
CA ILE A 720 -16.57 11.85 -12.47
C ILE A 720 -15.87 12.21 -13.79
N ALA A 721 -16.53 13.01 -14.62
CA ALA A 721 -16.13 13.29 -16.00
C ALA A 721 -15.51 14.69 -16.16
N PRO A 722 -14.79 14.94 -17.26
CA PRO A 722 -14.42 16.29 -17.68
C PRO A 722 -15.66 17.18 -17.89
N PRO A 723 -15.57 18.49 -17.58
CA PRO A 723 -16.64 19.43 -17.88
C PRO A 723 -17.02 19.44 -19.36
N LYS A 724 -18.29 19.75 -19.64
CA LYS A 724 -18.90 19.67 -21.00
C LYS A 724 -18.19 20.50 -22.07
N ASP A 725 -17.62 21.65 -21.70
CA ASP A 725 -16.85 22.51 -22.60
C ASP A 725 -15.42 22.03 -22.85
N CYS A 726 -14.99 20.98 -22.15
CA CYS A 726 -13.71 20.30 -22.33
C CYS A 726 -13.85 18.93 -23.02
N ASP A 727 -15.04 18.61 -23.55
CA ASP A 727 -15.32 17.29 -24.10
C ASP A 727 -14.41 16.94 -25.30
N GLY A 728 -13.91 15.71 -25.29
CA GLY A 728 -13.00 15.14 -26.30
C GLY A 728 -11.57 15.69 -26.32
N PHE A 729 -11.23 16.72 -25.54
CA PHE A 729 -9.87 17.31 -25.56
C PHE A 729 -9.43 17.96 -24.24
N ILE A 730 -8.25 17.57 -23.76
CA ILE A 730 -7.56 18.19 -22.62
C ILE A 730 -6.15 18.64 -23.05
N SER A 731 -5.81 19.90 -22.80
CA SER A 731 -4.49 20.46 -23.13
C SER A 731 -3.44 20.08 -22.10
N LYS A 732 -2.19 19.97 -22.57
CA LYS A 732 -1.01 19.88 -21.71
C LYS A 732 -1.03 20.95 -20.61
N GLY A 733 -0.59 20.57 -19.42
CA GLY A 733 -0.53 21.42 -18.23
C GLY A 733 -1.83 21.48 -17.44
N SER A 734 -2.91 20.85 -17.92
CA SER A 734 -4.13 20.71 -17.13
C SER A 734 -3.88 19.82 -15.90
N VAL A 735 -4.54 20.13 -14.80
CA VAL A 735 -4.48 19.37 -13.54
C VAL A 735 -5.89 19.19 -13.01
N VAL A 736 -6.21 17.97 -12.57
CA VAL A 736 -7.48 17.63 -11.93
C VAL A 736 -7.20 16.85 -10.67
N GLU A 737 -7.78 17.25 -9.55
CA GLU A 737 -7.64 16.59 -8.26
C GLU A 737 -8.97 16.51 -7.51
N GLY A 738 -9.11 15.51 -6.66
CA GLY A 738 -10.28 15.35 -5.81
C GLY A 738 -10.19 14.18 -4.85
N THR A 739 -11.13 14.15 -3.91
CA THR A 739 -11.26 13.10 -2.89
C THR A 739 -12.69 12.57 -2.89
N VAL A 740 -12.81 11.25 -3.00
CA VAL A 740 -14.08 10.52 -2.98
C VAL A 740 -14.14 9.69 -1.70
N GLU A 741 -15.19 9.86 -0.91
CA GLU A 741 -15.53 8.92 0.15
C GLU A 741 -16.48 7.87 -0.40
N TYR A 742 -15.99 6.65 -0.54
CA TYR A 742 -16.76 5.49 -0.98
C TYR A 742 -17.40 4.81 0.22
N MET A 743 -18.67 4.41 0.09
CA MET A 743 -19.46 3.87 1.20
C MET A 743 -20.20 2.59 0.82
N MET A 744 -20.20 1.65 1.75
CA MET A 744 -20.99 0.42 1.74
C MET A 744 -21.98 0.48 2.91
N LEU A 745 -23.25 0.72 2.59
CA LEU A 745 -24.31 1.04 3.54
C LEU A 745 -25.23 -0.16 3.75
N PRO A 746 -25.73 -0.43 4.97
CA PRO A 746 -26.75 -1.45 5.17
C PRO A 746 -28.01 -1.17 4.33
N GLN A 747 -28.55 -2.20 3.68
CA GLN A 747 -29.81 -2.07 2.95
C GLN A 747 -30.98 -1.91 3.89
N HIS A 748 -31.06 -2.72 4.94
CA HIS A 748 -32.11 -2.62 5.96
C HIS A 748 -31.50 -2.33 7.33
N LYS A 749 -32.28 -1.66 8.18
CA LYS A 749 -31.86 -1.31 9.54
C LYS A 749 -31.61 -2.56 10.38
N GLU A 750 -32.44 -3.58 10.19
CA GLU A 750 -32.42 -4.83 10.93
C GLU A 750 -31.18 -5.69 10.62
N ASP A 751 -30.54 -5.46 9.47
CA ASP A 751 -29.32 -6.18 9.09
C ASP A 751 -28.10 -5.71 9.89
N TYR A 752 -28.13 -4.47 10.39
CA TYR A 752 -27.00 -3.87 11.09
C TYR A 752 -26.94 -4.29 12.56
N TYR A 753 -25.87 -4.98 12.94
CA TYR A 753 -25.62 -5.41 14.32
C TYR A 753 -24.54 -4.59 15.05
N GLY A 754 -23.87 -3.67 14.33
CA GLY A 754 -22.76 -2.88 14.84
C GLY A 754 -23.13 -1.96 16.02
N PRO A 755 -22.13 -1.41 16.75
CA PRO A 755 -22.36 -0.68 17.99
C PRO A 755 -22.79 0.78 17.81
N SER A 756 -22.58 1.39 16.63
CA SER A 756 -22.74 2.84 16.48
C SER A 756 -24.17 3.30 16.77
N GLU A 757 -24.30 4.25 17.70
CA GLU A 757 -25.58 4.83 18.07
C GLU A 757 -26.19 5.67 16.95
N ILE A 758 -25.37 6.20 16.04
CA ILE A 758 -25.81 6.97 14.86
C ILE A 758 -26.71 6.10 13.98
N ILE A 759 -26.22 4.92 13.58
CA ILE A 759 -26.97 3.99 12.74
C ILE A 759 -28.15 3.37 13.50
N ARG A 760 -27.97 2.97 14.77
CA ARG A 760 -29.04 2.35 15.57
C ARG A 760 -30.23 3.28 15.81
N ASN A 761 -29.98 4.58 15.96
CA ASN A 761 -31.03 5.57 16.22
C ASN A 761 -31.59 6.19 14.92
N MET A 762 -31.00 5.92 13.76
CA MET A 762 -31.49 6.39 12.46
C MET A 762 -32.87 5.78 12.14
N ASP A 763 -33.78 6.56 11.57
CA ASP A 763 -35.11 6.07 11.20
C ASP A 763 -35.00 5.02 10.09
N ALA A 764 -35.85 3.98 10.13
CA ALA A 764 -35.82 2.90 9.14
C ALA A 764 -36.05 3.38 7.69
N SER A 765 -36.71 4.53 7.50
CA SER A 765 -36.94 5.14 6.17
C SER A 765 -35.66 5.63 5.47
N TYR A 766 -34.58 5.88 6.20
CA TYR A 766 -33.30 6.29 5.63
C TYR A 766 -32.56 5.13 4.94
N PHE A 767 -32.90 3.90 5.32
CA PHE A 767 -32.30 2.69 4.78
C PHE A 767 -32.95 2.35 3.43
N ASP A 768 -32.18 1.66 2.59
CA ASP A 768 -32.51 1.40 1.18
C ASP A 768 -32.91 2.64 0.36
N SER A 769 -32.37 3.82 0.73
CA SER A 769 -32.67 5.09 0.09
C SER A 769 -31.43 5.97 -0.04
N TRP A 770 -31.55 7.05 -0.82
CA TRP A 770 -30.49 8.06 -0.94
C TRP A 770 -30.37 8.96 0.31
N GLU A 771 -31.33 8.93 1.23
CA GLU A 771 -31.37 9.84 2.38
C GLU A 771 -30.22 9.57 3.35
N ILE A 772 -29.87 8.31 3.62
CA ILE A 772 -28.69 7.97 4.43
C ILE A 772 -27.40 8.49 3.78
N VAL A 773 -27.28 8.42 2.45
CA VAL A 773 -26.10 8.91 1.72
C VAL A 773 -25.99 10.43 1.86
N ARG A 774 -27.11 11.15 1.66
CA ARG A 774 -27.15 12.60 1.86
C ARG A 774 -26.78 12.98 3.29
N GLU A 775 -27.22 12.21 4.28
CA GLU A 775 -26.92 12.50 5.67
C GLU A 775 -25.41 12.42 5.95
N TYR A 776 -24.75 11.36 5.47
CA TYR A 776 -23.30 11.25 5.50
C TYR A 776 -22.61 12.35 4.69
N ALA A 777 -23.17 12.75 3.55
CA ALA A 777 -22.61 13.82 2.71
C ALA A 777 -22.61 15.16 3.46
N VAL A 778 -23.75 15.56 4.02
CA VAL A 778 -23.93 16.85 4.70
C VAL A 778 -23.21 16.88 6.05
N ARG A 779 -23.44 15.89 6.93
CA ARG A 779 -22.80 15.86 8.24
C ARG A 779 -21.32 15.51 8.17
N GLY A 780 -20.87 14.80 7.15
CA GLY A 780 -19.45 14.50 6.93
C GLY A 780 -18.66 15.67 6.34
N GLN A 781 -19.27 16.83 6.08
CA GLN A 781 -18.57 18.02 5.58
C GLN A 781 -17.80 18.68 6.72
N ILE A 782 -16.62 18.14 7.02
CA ILE A 782 -15.76 18.58 8.13
C ILE A 782 -15.15 19.96 7.82
N GLY A 783 -15.24 20.87 8.79
CA GLY A 783 -14.49 22.12 8.82
C GLY A 783 -13.51 22.14 9.98
N VAL A 784 -12.29 22.64 9.74
CA VAL A 784 -11.25 22.73 10.77
C VAL A 784 -10.75 24.16 10.90
N GLU A 785 -10.76 24.68 12.13
CA GLU A 785 -10.14 25.95 12.48
C GLU A 785 -8.94 25.69 13.41
N VAL A 786 -7.74 26.13 13.02
CA VAL A 786 -6.52 25.89 13.80
C VAL A 786 -6.12 27.15 14.57
N GLN A 787 -5.98 27.05 15.88
CA GLN A 787 -5.49 28.12 16.76
C GLN A 787 -3.98 28.00 17.05
N GLN A 788 -3.44 26.78 17.11
CA GLN A 788 -2.00 26.49 17.25
C GLN A 788 -1.63 25.37 16.27
N GLY A 789 -0.65 25.64 15.40
CA GLY A 789 -0.21 24.74 14.33
C GLY A 789 -0.57 25.29 12.94
N GLU A 790 -0.47 24.43 11.92
CA GLU A 790 -0.82 24.70 10.53
C GLU A 790 -1.74 23.58 10.00
N LEU A 791 -2.87 23.95 9.40
CA LEU A 791 -3.79 22.97 8.80
C LEU A 791 -3.20 22.40 7.51
N LEU A 792 -3.10 21.07 7.43
CA LEU A 792 -2.64 20.35 6.24
C LEU A 792 -3.80 19.76 5.43
N SER A 793 -4.84 19.26 6.10
CA SER A 793 -6.04 18.70 5.45
C SER A 793 -7.24 18.70 6.40
N ASN A 794 -8.45 18.77 5.83
CA ASN A 794 -9.72 18.70 6.56
C ASN A 794 -10.23 17.26 6.73
N TYR A 795 -9.99 16.36 5.77
CA TYR A 795 -10.43 14.97 5.91
C TYR A 795 -9.50 13.98 5.18
N PRO A 796 -8.68 13.18 5.90
CA PRO A 796 -8.48 13.19 7.36
C PRO A 796 -8.03 14.53 7.91
N VAL A 797 -8.44 14.87 9.14
CA VAL A 797 -7.96 16.09 9.80
C VAL A 797 -6.46 15.93 10.05
N ALA A 798 -5.66 16.84 9.52
CA ALA A 798 -4.20 16.84 9.71
C ALA A 798 -3.70 18.24 10.10
N VAL A 799 -3.05 18.35 11.25
CA VAL A 799 -2.48 19.60 11.76
C VAL A 799 -0.98 19.43 11.99
N LYS A 800 -0.16 20.26 11.36
CA LYS A 800 1.27 20.30 11.59
C LYS A 800 1.58 21.15 12.81
N SER A 801 2.28 20.58 13.79
CA SER A 801 2.82 21.35 14.91
C SER A 801 3.85 22.36 14.41
N THR A 802 3.75 23.62 14.84
CA THR A 802 4.74 24.69 14.55
C THR A 802 5.67 24.96 15.74
N GLY A 803 5.64 24.08 16.74
CA GLY A 803 6.35 24.21 18.01
C GLY A 803 5.39 24.10 19.21
N VAL A 804 5.96 23.89 20.39
CA VAL A 804 5.19 23.73 21.63
C VAL A 804 5.04 25.08 22.34
N ASN A 805 3.80 25.46 22.68
CA ASN A 805 3.48 26.62 23.51
C ASN A 805 3.02 26.16 24.90
N GLY A 806 3.89 26.32 25.91
CA GLY A 806 3.67 25.68 27.21
C GLY A 806 3.80 24.17 27.10
N ASP A 807 2.69 23.45 27.21
CA ASP A 807 2.56 22.01 26.99
C ASP A 807 1.76 21.65 25.72
N VAL A 808 1.21 22.63 25.00
CA VAL A 808 0.34 22.43 23.82
C VAL A 808 1.16 22.45 22.53
N ALA A 809 1.08 21.37 21.74
CA ALA A 809 1.71 21.30 20.41
C ALA A 809 0.75 21.69 19.27
N ALA A 810 -0.55 21.42 19.43
CA ALA A 810 -1.58 21.80 18.47
C ALA A 810 -2.90 22.10 19.19
N GLU A 811 -3.65 23.08 18.68
CA GLU A 811 -4.98 23.46 19.15
C GLU A 811 -5.85 23.75 17.94
N PHE A 812 -6.99 23.08 17.83
CA PHE A 812 -7.87 23.17 16.68
C PHE A 812 -9.32 22.81 17.05
N THR A 813 -10.27 23.34 16.28
CA THR A 813 -11.69 23.05 16.39
C THR A 813 -12.14 22.28 15.16
N ILE A 814 -12.79 21.14 15.38
CA ILE A 814 -13.46 20.37 14.33
C ILE A 814 -14.95 20.71 14.40
N THR A 815 -15.52 21.05 13.26
CA THR A 815 -16.95 21.27 13.05
C THR A 815 -17.49 20.20 12.11
N ASN A 816 -18.69 19.70 12.40
CA ASN A 816 -19.29 18.54 11.74
C ASN A 816 -18.47 17.26 11.92
N GLY A 817 -18.74 16.24 11.09
CA GLY A 817 -18.17 14.90 11.17
C GLY A 817 -19.26 13.85 11.40
N MET A 818 -19.02 12.63 10.92
CA MET A 818 -19.97 11.52 11.09
C MET A 818 -19.23 10.23 11.43
N GLY A 819 -19.57 9.66 12.59
CA GLY A 819 -18.86 8.52 13.16
C GLY A 819 -17.48 8.92 13.68
N TYR A 820 -16.51 8.04 13.55
CA TYR A 820 -15.12 8.35 13.91
C TYR A 820 -14.45 9.25 12.87
N VAL A 821 -14.05 10.45 13.29
CA VAL A 821 -13.25 11.39 12.50
C VAL A 821 -11.76 11.14 12.80
N PRO A 822 -10.93 10.79 11.79
CA PRO A 822 -9.49 10.64 11.94
C PRO A 822 -8.81 12.00 12.14
N VAL A 823 -7.87 12.07 13.09
CA VAL A 823 -7.12 13.28 13.43
C VAL A 823 -5.64 12.93 13.57
N ALA A 824 -4.77 13.60 12.82
CA ALA A 824 -3.33 13.45 12.91
C ALA A 824 -2.66 14.79 13.25
N VAL A 825 -1.74 14.77 14.21
CA VAL A 825 -0.83 15.88 14.48
C VAL A 825 0.58 15.47 14.10
N THR A 826 1.21 16.22 13.20
CA THR A 826 2.55 15.92 12.65
C THR A 826 3.62 16.87 13.18
N ASN A 827 4.88 16.62 12.84
CA ASN A 827 6.03 17.45 13.20
C ASN A 827 6.26 17.52 14.72
N LEU A 828 6.11 16.39 15.41
CA LEU A 828 6.32 16.27 16.86
C LEU A 828 7.73 15.78 17.18
N GLU A 829 8.26 16.28 18.30
CA GLU A 829 9.53 15.82 18.87
C GLU A 829 9.31 14.56 19.72
N GLY A 830 9.83 13.42 19.26
CA GLY A 830 9.74 12.14 19.95
C GLY A 830 8.33 11.53 19.98
N TYR A 831 8.27 10.23 20.32
CA TYR A 831 7.02 9.48 20.40
C TYR A 831 6.36 9.51 21.78
N LYS A 832 7.06 10.00 22.82
CA LYS A 832 6.61 9.86 24.21
C LYS A 832 5.71 10.98 24.71
N ASN A 833 4.77 10.61 25.58
CA ASN A 833 3.99 11.50 26.45
C ASN A 833 3.02 12.46 25.73
N TRP A 834 2.54 12.12 24.55
CA TRP A 834 1.54 12.94 23.86
C TRP A 834 0.12 12.47 24.21
N ARG A 835 -0.78 13.39 24.57
CA ARG A 835 -2.20 13.09 24.84
C ARG A 835 -3.11 14.14 24.21
N LEU A 836 -4.24 13.68 23.66
CA LEU A 836 -5.27 14.52 23.07
C LEU A 836 -6.34 14.84 24.12
N PHE A 837 -6.71 16.11 24.23
CA PHE A 837 -7.72 16.61 25.15
C PHE A 837 -8.84 17.28 24.37
N ILE A 838 -10.07 17.14 24.86
CA ILE A 838 -11.19 17.99 24.47
C ILE A 838 -11.28 19.17 25.44
N VAL A 839 -11.53 20.38 24.91
CA VAL A 839 -11.77 21.59 25.71
C VAL A 839 -13.29 21.74 25.90
N ASN A 840 -13.75 21.64 27.13
CA ASN A 840 -15.16 21.75 27.48
C ASN A 840 -15.63 23.21 27.47
N GLU A 841 -16.95 23.45 27.43
CA GLU A 841 -17.54 24.80 27.39
C GLU A 841 -17.14 25.70 28.57
N ASP A 842 -16.85 25.11 29.74
CA ASP A 842 -16.40 25.83 30.93
C ASP A 842 -14.88 26.12 30.95
N GLY A 843 -14.16 25.72 29.89
CA GLY A 843 -12.71 25.85 29.74
C GLY A 843 -11.90 24.76 30.42
N SER A 844 -12.54 23.77 31.07
CA SER A 844 -11.84 22.59 31.58
C SER A 844 -11.42 21.65 30.44
N GLU A 845 -10.40 20.83 30.67
CA GLU A 845 -9.88 19.89 29.67
C GLU A 845 -10.16 18.45 30.12
N THR A 846 -10.73 17.64 29.24
CA THR A 846 -10.91 16.20 29.45
C THR A 846 -9.96 15.44 28.53
N MET A 847 -9.10 14.58 29.07
CA MET A 847 -8.27 13.71 28.26
C MET A 847 -9.16 12.71 27.52
N ILE A 848 -8.92 12.54 26.22
CA ILE A 848 -9.56 11.48 25.46
C ILE A 848 -8.88 10.18 25.83
N ASP A 849 -9.66 9.23 26.36
CA ASP A 849 -9.19 7.91 26.75
C ASP A 849 -10.14 6.85 26.21
N GLN A 850 -9.70 6.16 25.17
CA GLN A 850 -10.38 5.03 24.53
C GLN A 850 -9.66 3.71 24.89
N SER A 851 -8.81 3.70 25.92
CA SER A 851 -7.96 2.56 26.23
C SER A 851 -8.72 1.39 26.85
N VAL A 852 -8.26 0.17 26.57
CA VAL A 852 -8.71 -1.07 27.23
C VAL A 852 -7.54 -1.74 27.93
N SER A 853 -6.37 -1.76 27.28
CA SER A 853 -5.12 -2.30 27.83
C SER A 853 -4.06 -1.24 28.12
N GLY A 854 -4.49 0.03 28.24
CA GLY A 854 -3.62 1.19 28.40
C GLY A 854 -2.88 1.52 27.11
N ASN A 855 -2.66 2.82 26.86
CA ASN A 855 -1.93 3.36 25.70
C ASN A 855 -2.27 2.71 24.34
N ASP A 856 -3.50 2.18 24.20
CA ASP A 856 -3.90 1.30 23.11
C ASP A 856 -5.00 1.89 22.22
N TYR A 857 -4.98 3.19 21.94
CA TYR A 857 -6.03 3.83 21.12
C TYR A 857 -5.54 4.88 20.13
N TRP A 858 -4.25 5.21 20.15
CA TRP A 858 -3.62 6.05 19.13
C TRP A 858 -2.54 5.28 18.39
N GLN A 859 -2.11 5.87 17.29
CA GLN A 859 -1.01 5.40 16.47
C GLN A 859 0.10 6.45 16.47
N CYS A 860 1.35 6.01 16.51
CA CYS A 860 2.50 6.85 16.24
C CYS A 860 3.16 6.40 14.93
N ASN A 861 3.61 7.34 14.10
CA ASN A 861 4.46 7.05 12.95
C ASN A 861 5.66 8.01 12.95
N TYR A 862 6.86 7.44 12.75
CA TYR A 862 8.08 8.19 12.51
C TYR A 862 8.22 8.48 11.01
N ASP A 863 8.40 9.75 10.67
CA ASP A 863 8.69 10.19 9.31
C ASP A 863 10.21 10.38 9.17
N ALA A 864 10.84 9.43 8.49
CA ALA A 864 12.28 9.45 8.25
C ALA A 864 12.73 10.58 7.31
N TYR A 865 11.82 11.19 6.55
CA TYR A 865 12.13 12.33 5.68
C TYR A 865 12.34 13.62 6.49
N THR A 866 11.53 13.81 7.53
CA THR A 866 11.60 15.01 8.38
C THR A 866 12.32 14.78 9.70
N GLY A 867 12.52 13.52 10.12
CA GLY A 867 13.07 13.18 11.43
C GLY A 867 12.08 13.41 12.57
N THR A 868 10.79 13.45 12.28
CA THR A 868 9.75 13.82 13.25
C THR A 868 8.68 12.75 13.40
N TYR A 869 7.82 12.91 14.39
CA TYR A 869 6.75 11.97 14.70
C TYR A 869 5.38 12.55 14.39
N SER A 870 4.44 11.66 14.11
CA SER A 870 3.02 11.97 14.01
C SER A 870 2.22 11.14 15.01
N MET A 871 1.20 11.74 15.59
CA MET A 871 0.22 11.06 16.46
C MET A 871 -1.14 11.10 15.80
N SER A 872 -1.72 9.92 15.58
CA SER A 872 -3.04 9.76 14.96
C SER A 872 -4.05 9.18 15.94
N PHE A 873 -5.20 9.83 16.04
CA PHE A 873 -6.35 9.47 16.86
C PHE A 873 -7.58 9.38 15.97
N ASN A 874 -8.68 8.82 16.49
CA ASN A 874 -9.98 9.04 15.88
C ASN A 874 -10.98 9.39 16.97
N VAL A 875 -11.76 10.43 16.73
CA VAL A 875 -12.68 11.01 17.70
C VAL A 875 -14.11 10.95 17.18
N PRO A 876 -15.10 10.57 18.01
CA PRO A 876 -16.49 10.45 17.56
C PRO A 876 -17.09 11.84 17.31
N HIS A 877 -17.80 11.98 16.19
CA HIS A 877 -18.59 13.15 15.83
C HIS A 877 -19.95 12.74 15.24
N ASN A 878 -20.95 13.62 15.38
CA ASN A 878 -22.28 13.43 14.83
C ASN A 878 -22.91 14.76 14.36
N GLY A 879 -22.16 15.52 13.56
CA GLY A 879 -22.56 16.86 13.11
C GLY A 879 -22.38 17.95 14.18
N ASP A 880 -21.55 17.69 15.18
CA ASP A 880 -21.25 18.56 16.32
C ASP A 880 -19.93 19.32 16.15
N SER A 881 -19.58 20.16 17.13
CA SER A 881 -18.37 20.98 17.11
C SER A 881 -17.61 20.83 18.42
N HIS A 882 -16.32 20.47 18.33
CA HIS A 882 -15.46 20.26 19.50
C HIS A 882 -14.08 20.90 19.28
N GLN A 883 -13.53 21.47 20.35
CA GLN A 883 -12.15 21.97 20.35
C GLN A 883 -11.22 20.92 20.99
N TYR A 884 -10.08 20.71 20.35
CA TYR A 884 -9.07 19.74 20.75
C TYR A 884 -7.71 20.41 21.00
N ARG A 885 -6.95 19.84 21.95
CA ARG A 885 -5.55 20.18 22.21
C ARG A 885 -4.70 18.92 22.29
N LEU A 886 -3.63 18.86 21.49
CA LEU A 886 -2.59 17.86 21.71
C LEU A 886 -1.55 18.43 22.67
N LYS A 887 -1.31 17.74 23.79
CA LYS A 887 -0.42 18.19 24.85
C LYS A 887 0.66 17.17 25.17
N ARG A 888 1.83 17.65 25.59
CA ARG A 888 2.89 16.83 26.18
C ARG A 888 2.68 16.72 27.69
N ILE A 889 2.48 15.51 28.20
CA ILE A 889 2.34 15.25 29.63
C ILE A 889 3.70 14.95 30.28
N GLY A 890 3.84 15.32 31.56
CA GLY A 890 5.07 15.16 32.34
C GLY A 890 4.96 14.04 33.34
#